data_AF-A0A1W1ZI28-F1
#
_entry.id   AF-A0A1W1ZI28-F1
#
_cell.length_a   1.000
_cell.length_b   1.000
_cell.length_c   1.000
_cell.angle_alpha   90.00
_cell.angle_beta   90.00
_cell.angle_gamma   90.00
#
_symmetry.space_group_name_H-M   'P 1'
#
loop_
_entity.id
_entity.type
_entity.pdbx_description
1 polymer ?
#
loop_
_entity_poly.entity_id
_entity_poly.type
_entity_poly.pdbx_seq_one_letter_code
_entity_poly.pdbx_strand_id
1 'polypeptide(L)'
;MQSFRTELENPVVEKDIIDLEKKIREFREGKIHDEKFRSLRLARGIYGQRQPGVQMIRIKLPFGKVTFKQLLRISDVSDKYASRNLHLTTRQDIQIHYVSLDRTPELWEELEQDDVTIREACGNTVRNVTSSPDAGINPNEPFDVSPYAHAFFSYFLRNPICQEMGRKIKFAFSSDDRDTAFSYIHDLGFIPKISEQGERGFKVLLGGGLGAQPFLAELVHEFLHEDQIIPYAEAMLRVFDRYGERTNRNKARLKYLVQKLGLEEVLRLIEEERIANKVKSFKIDRNTVPQPALPERIDYPALEVTDNLAYKHWRATNVVPQKQEGYFAVYIKVTKGDIPTEEARKLVAAIAPYVADEIRVTQNQGLMLKFAHETALPGLYVALNELGFAKPGFDSVADVTTCPGTDTCNLGISNSMSLSVALEELVYEEYPELVYEKDIKIKISGCMNSCGQHGLAHIGFHGSSVKANGKVVPAVQVMLGGGTVGDGEGRVAERVIKAPSKRATDVLRVLLNDFAANSGDTETFHAYYDRQTKDYFYQLLKPLADLTNLKDEEFVDWGHEETFVTAIGVGECAGVVIDLVATLLLESDEKLEWARASYANGAWADAIYHTYAVYVSAAKALLLDKGVNSSTQIGVIREFDNHYVQTGEVQLDGSFNDRVLQINKNEPTEEFAKAYLKLAEDFYTGIKNARAEKVS
;
A
#
# COMPACT_ATOMS: atom_id res chain seq x y z
N MET A 1 14.31 28.94 -10.02
CA MET A 1 13.83 27.77 -10.79
C MET A 1 14.14 28.04 -12.25
N GLN A 2 14.89 27.16 -12.91
CA GLN A 2 15.01 27.20 -14.36
C GLN A 2 13.66 26.73 -14.94
N SER A 3 13.17 27.35 -16.02
CA SER A 3 11.93 26.91 -16.65
C SER A 3 12.09 25.48 -17.16
N PHE A 4 11.30 24.56 -16.62
CA PHE A 4 11.29 23.16 -17.02
C PHE A 4 10.59 22.99 -18.39
N ARG A 5 11.14 22.15 -19.26
CA ARG A 5 10.52 21.72 -20.52
C ARG A 5 10.56 20.21 -20.56
N THR A 6 9.41 19.60 -20.79
CA THR A 6 9.23 18.16 -20.85
C THR A 6 9.54 17.61 -22.25
N GLU A 7 10.17 16.43 -22.32
CA GLU A 7 10.40 15.67 -23.57
C GLU A 7 9.54 14.39 -23.65
N LEU A 8 8.45 14.31 -22.89
CA LEU A 8 7.62 13.11 -22.77
C LEU A 8 6.62 12.94 -23.93
N GLU A 9 6.44 11.71 -24.38
CA GLU A 9 5.46 11.37 -25.42
C GLU A 9 4.02 11.30 -24.89
N ASN A 10 3.82 11.10 -23.58
CA ASN A 10 2.50 10.98 -22.97
C ASN A 10 1.99 12.34 -22.44
N PRO A 11 1.01 12.99 -23.10
CA PRO A 11 0.55 14.34 -22.75
C PRO A 11 -0.16 14.41 -21.38
N VAL A 12 -0.68 13.28 -20.89
CA VAL A 12 -1.34 13.23 -19.57
C VAL A 12 -0.29 13.27 -18.46
N VAL A 13 0.82 12.56 -18.63
CA VAL A 13 1.95 12.55 -17.68
C VAL A 13 2.64 13.91 -17.67
N GLU A 14 2.88 14.47 -18.85
CA GLU A 14 3.43 15.83 -19.00
C GLU A 14 2.60 16.86 -18.24
N LYS A 15 1.27 16.85 -18.41
CA LYS A 15 0.35 17.73 -17.69
C LYS A 15 0.46 17.57 -16.17
N ASP A 16 0.53 16.33 -15.68
CA ASP A 16 0.65 16.01 -14.26
C ASP A 16 1.93 16.59 -13.62
N ILE A 17 3.05 16.54 -14.35
CA ILE A 17 4.37 17.03 -13.93
C ILE A 17 4.41 18.57 -13.97
N ILE A 18 3.91 19.19 -15.04
CA ILE A 18 3.82 20.66 -15.16
C ILE A 18 2.92 21.23 -14.06
N ASP A 19 1.79 20.56 -13.75
CA ASP A 19 0.93 20.97 -12.64
C ASP A 19 1.67 20.86 -11.30
N LEU A 20 2.43 19.78 -11.07
CA LEU A 20 3.24 19.63 -9.86
C LEU A 20 4.25 20.78 -9.72
N GLU A 21 5.01 21.10 -10.76
CA GLU A 21 5.99 22.20 -10.75
C GLU A 21 5.31 23.54 -10.42
N LYS A 22 4.19 23.84 -11.10
CA LYS A 22 3.39 25.04 -10.84
C LYS A 22 2.95 25.12 -9.38
N LYS A 23 2.44 24.02 -8.82
CA LYS A 23 1.93 23.96 -7.44
C LYS A 23 3.05 24.03 -6.41
N ILE A 24 4.25 23.51 -6.70
CA ILE A 24 5.44 23.71 -5.88
C ILE A 24 5.80 25.21 -5.85
N ARG A 25 5.83 25.89 -6.99
CA ARG A 25 6.12 27.33 -7.06
C ARG A 25 5.09 28.15 -6.26
N GLU A 26 3.80 27.89 -6.46
CA GLU A 26 2.73 28.53 -5.68
C GLU A 26 2.90 28.30 -4.17
N PHE A 27 3.35 27.10 -3.77
CA PHE A 27 3.61 26.77 -2.37
C PHE A 27 4.78 27.57 -1.79
N ARG A 28 5.89 27.67 -2.53
CA ARG A 28 7.05 28.49 -2.14
C ARG A 28 6.70 29.98 -2.04
N GLU A 29 5.78 30.45 -2.86
CA GLU A 29 5.28 31.84 -2.86
C GLU A 29 4.19 32.10 -1.81
N GLY A 30 3.77 31.09 -1.03
CA GLY A 30 2.72 31.22 -0.02
C GLY A 30 1.30 31.38 -0.59
N LYS A 31 1.09 31.01 -1.86
CA LYS A 31 -0.21 31.13 -2.56
C LYS A 31 -1.12 29.92 -2.37
N ILE A 32 -0.57 28.78 -1.97
CA ILE A 32 -1.33 27.56 -1.67
C ILE A 32 -1.08 27.15 -0.22
N HIS A 33 -2.16 26.78 0.47
CA HIS A 33 -2.10 26.32 1.85
C HIS A 33 -1.36 24.98 1.95
N ASP A 34 -0.51 24.81 2.97
CA ASP A 34 0.31 23.62 3.26
C ASP A 34 -0.45 22.30 3.12
N GLU A 35 -1.62 22.21 3.74
CA GLU A 35 -2.51 21.04 3.67
C GLU A 35 -3.01 20.69 2.27
N LYS A 36 -3.42 21.67 1.46
CA LYS A 36 -3.84 21.45 0.06
C LYS A 36 -2.65 20.96 -0.77
N PHE A 37 -1.51 21.63 -0.63
CA PHE A 37 -0.27 21.23 -1.30
C PHE A 37 0.18 19.82 -0.89
N ARG A 38 0.09 19.49 0.40
CA ARG A 38 0.41 18.17 0.93
C ARG A 38 -0.47 17.09 0.32
N SER A 39 -1.78 17.30 0.24
CA SER A 39 -2.71 16.36 -0.42
C SER A 39 -2.30 16.10 -1.87
N LEU A 40 -2.01 17.18 -2.60
CA LEU A 40 -1.63 17.17 -4.01
C LEU A 40 -0.34 16.38 -4.28
N ARG A 41 0.73 16.63 -3.52
CA ARG A 41 2.02 15.94 -3.71
C ARG A 41 1.98 14.50 -3.21
N LEU A 42 1.19 14.20 -2.17
CA LEU A 42 1.00 12.83 -1.69
C LEU A 42 0.32 11.97 -2.77
N ALA A 43 -0.66 12.51 -3.50
CA ALA A 43 -1.26 11.83 -4.64
C ALA A 43 -0.30 11.61 -5.82
N ARG A 44 0.91 12.18 -5.76
CA ARG A 44 2.03 12.00 -6.70
C ARG A 44 3.22 11.28 -6.06
N GLY A 45 2.98 10.51 -5.00
CA GLY A 45 4.03 9.66 -4.41
C GLY A 45 5.10 10.41 -3.60
N ILE A 46 4.96 11.72 -3.39
CA ILE A 46 5.93 12.56 -2.68
C ILE A 46 5.50 12.74 -1.22
N TYR A 47 6.26 12.17 -0.30
CA TYR A 47 5.96 12.11 1.12
C TYR A 47 7.09 12.73 1.94
N GLY A 48 6.79 13.63 2.87
CA GLY A 48 7.78 14.22 3.76
C GLY A 48 8.26 13.21 4.80
N GLN A 49 9.56 13.11 4.95
CA GLN A 49 10.21 12.20 5.89
C GLN A 49 10.51 12.88 7.22
N ARG A 50 11.12 12.15 8.15
CA ARG A 50 11.51 12.63 9.49
C ARG A 50 12.49 13.80 9.43
N GLN A 51 13.40 13.78 8.46
CA GLN A 51 14.39 14.82 8.25
C GLN A 51 13.76 16.03 7.52
N PRO A 52 14.00 17.26 7.99
CA PRO A 52 13.39 18.45 7.41
C PRO A 52 13.94 18.76 6.01
N GLY A 53 13.11 19.34 5.15
CA GLY A 53 13.50 19.84 3.83
C GLY A 53 13.62 18.78 2.73
N VAL A 54 13.48 17.50 3.06
CA VAL A 54 13.60 16.38 2.12
C VAL A 54 12.36 15.48 2.10
N GLN A 55 12.22 14.71 1.03
CA GLN A 55 11.07 13.87 0.74
C GLN A 55 11.51 12.42 0.48
N MET A 56 10.66 11.48 0.87
CA MET A 56 10.60 10.14 0.34
C MET A 56 9.72 10.12 -0.90
N ILE A 57 10.19 9.47 -1.96
CA ILE A 57 9.43 9.22 -3.18
C ILE A 57 9.10 7.74 -3.23
N ARG A 58 7.81 7.43 -3.39
CA ARG A 58 7.35 6.07 -3.59
C ARG A 58 7.03 5.84 -5.06
N ILE A 59 7.67 4.82 -5.62
CA ILE A 59 7.49 4.36 -6.99
C ILE A 59 6.47 3.22 -6.99
N LYS A 60 5.40 3.38 -7.77
CA LYS A 60 4.28 2.43 -7.83
C LYS A 60 4.61 1.33 -8.83
N LEU A 61 4.75 0.09 -8.36
CA LEU A 61 5.09 -1.06 -9.19
C LEU A 61 3.94 -2.09 -9.13
N PRO A 62 2.98 -2.04 -10.06
CA PRO A 62 1.85 -2.96 -10.10
C PRO A 62 2.34 -4.40 -9.95
N PHE A 63 1.74 -5.15 -9.01
CA PHE A 63 2.06 -6.54 -8.69
C PHE A 63 3.56 -6.82 -8.50
N GLY A 64 4.32 -5.80 -8.09
CA GLY A 64 5.75 -5.87 -7.85
C GLY A 64 6.62 -6.02 -9.08
N LYS A 65 6.08 -5.87 -10.30
CA LYS A 65 6.85 -6.02 -11.55
C LYS A 65 7.88 -4.91 -11.70
N VAL A 66 9.12 -5.28 -12.00
CA VAL A 66 10.16 -4.37 -12.47
C VAL A 66 11.06 -5.09 -13.48
N THR A 67 11.36 -4.46 -14.62
CA THR A 67 12.36 -4.97 -15.56
C THR A 67 13.77 -4.56 -15.13
N PHE A 68 14.80 -5.18 -15.68
CA PHE A 68 16.20 -4.79 -15.51
C PHE A 68 16.39 -3.33 -15.88
N LYS A 69 15.87 -2.90 -17.04
CA LYS A 69 15.94 -1.50 -17.49
C LYS A 69 15.30 -0.55 -16.48
N GLN A 70 14.13 -0.89 -15.95
CA GLN A 70 13.44 -0.06 -14.96
C GLN A 70 14.19 0.00 -13.62
N LEU A 71 14.76 -1.12 -13.15
CA LEU A 71 15.55 -1.13 -11.92
C LEU A 71 16.83 -0.28 -12.05
N LEU A 72 17.48 -0.33 -13.22
CA LEU A 72 18.61 0.54 -13.56
C LEU A 72 18.18 2.02 -13.61
N ARG A 73 17.04 2.33 -14.25
CA ARG A 73 16.50 3.70 -14.27
C ARG A 73 16.25 4.25 -12.87
N ILE A 74 15.61 3.46 -12.01
CA ILE A 74 15.35 3.84 -10.61
C ILE A 74 16.67 4.06 -9.87
N SER A 75 17.71 3.28 -10.18
CA SER A 75 19.05 3.44 -9.61
C SER A 75 19.72 4.75 -10.05
N ASP A 76 19.65 5.08 -11.34
CA ASP A 76 20.20 6.33 -11.90
C ASP A 76 19.51 7.56 -11.30
N VAL A 77 18.19 7.49 -11.18
CA VAL A 77 17.38 8.53 -10.52
C VAL A 77 17.75 8.65 -9.04
N SER A 78 17.91 7.53 -8.34
CA SER A 78 18.31 7.56 -6.92
C SER A 78 19.71 8.16 -6.74
N ASP A 79 20.64 7.93 -7.67
CA ASP A 79 21.98 8.50 -7.63
C ASP A 79 22.02 10.01 -7.87
N LYS A 80 21.15 10.49 -8.77
CA LYS A 80 21.08 11.89 -9.18
C LYS A 80 20.25 12.76 -8.23
N TYR A 81 19.22 12.20 -7.59
CA TYR A 81 18.23 12.97 -6.83
C TYR A 81 18.10 12.58 -5.36
N ALA A 82 18.55 11.40 -4.96
CA ALA A 82 18.23 10.78 -3.68
C ALA A 82 19.50 10.29 -2.94
N SER A 83 19.33 9.35 -2.01
CA SER A 83 20.39 8.82 -1.15
C SER A 83 21.13 7.59 -1.68
N ARG A 84 21.05 7.26 -2.98
CA ARG A 84 21.71 6.07 -3.57
C ARG A 84 21.30 4.73 -2.95
N ASN A 85 20.06 4.64 -2.46
CA ASN A 85 19.49 3.42 -1.89
C ASN A 85 18.08 3.17 -2.43
N LEU A 86 17.76 1.90 -2.66
CA LEU A 86 16.44 1.43 -3.06
C LEU A 86 15.83 0.64 -1.91
N HIS A 87 14.67 1.08 -1.41
CA HIS A 87 13.97 0.41 -0.31
C HIS A 87 12.73 -0.34 -0.82
N LEU A 88 12.78 -1.66 -0.78
CA LEU A 88 11.70 -2.59 -1.10
C LEU A 88 10.63 -2.59 0.01
N THR A 89 9.36 -2.55 -0.39
CA THR A 89 8.27 -2.33 0.56
C THR A 89 7.34 -3.53 0.68
N THR A 90 6.59 -3.61 1.78
CA THR A 90 5.55 -4.62 1.99
C THR A 90 4.32 -4.49 1.08
N ARG A 91 4.34 -3.53 0.15
CA ARG A 91 3.36 -3.39 -0.94
C ARG A 91 4.01 -3.53 -2.32
N GLN A 92 5.18 -4.15 -2.39
CA GLN A 92 5.89 -4.45 -3.63
C GLN A 92 6.33 -3.20 -4.42
N ASP A 93 6.26 -2.02 -3.80
CA ASP A 93 6.81 -0.77 -4.32
C ASP A 93 8.30 -0.65 -3.99
N ILE A 94 8.98 0.31 -4.64
CA ILE A 94 10.32 0.79 -4.27
C ILE A 94 10.20 2.23 -3.73
N GLN A 95 10.95 2.54 -2.67
CA GLN A 95 11.10 3.91 -2.15
C GLN A 95 12.54 4.39 -2.30
N ILE A 96 12.68 5.68 -2.63
CA ILE A 96 13.93 6.43 -2.57
C ILE A 96 13.76 7.60 -1.61
N HIS A 97 14.80 7.98 -0.90
CA HIS A 97 14.73 8.93 0.23
C HIS A 97 15.67 10.12 0.03
N TYR A 98 15.49 11.16 0.85
CA TYR A 98 16.32 12.37 0.85
C TYR A 98 16.22 13.22 -0.42
N VAL A 99 15.08 13.18 -1.12
CA VAL A 99 14.84 13.93 -2.34
C VAL A 99 14.44 15.38 -2.03
N SER A 100 15.05 16.35 -2.72
CA SER A 100 14.61 17.75 -2.66
C SER A 100 13.22 17.90 -3.29
N LEU A 101 12.29 18.56 -2.59
CA LEU A 101 10.94 18.82 -3.10
C LEU A 101 10.97 19.54 -4.46
N ASP A 102 11.84 20.52 -4.61
CA ASP A 102 11.89 21.36 -5.82
C ASP A 102 12.40 20.60 -7.05
N ARG A 103 13.04 19.43 -6.85
CA ARG A 103 13.55 18.58 -7.93
C ARG A 103 12.65 17.38 -8.25
N THR A 104 11.49 17.30 -7.62
CA THR A 104 10.55 16.19 -7.85
C THR A 104 9.92 16.17 -9.25
N PRO A 105 9.69 17.30 -9.95
CA PRO A 105 9.23 17.27 -11.34
C PRO A 105 10.23 16.62 -12.29
N GLU A 106 11.51 17.01 -12.26
CA GLU A 106 12.56 16.47 -13.12
C GLU A 106 12.84 14.99 -12.79
N LEU A 107 12.79 14.63 -11.51
CA LEU A 107 12.87 13.24 -11.06
C LEU A 107 11.77 12.39 -11.68
N TRP A 108 10.53 12.87 -11.61
CA TRP A 108 9.38 12.13 -12.11
C TRP A 108 9.44 11.99 -13.63
N GLU A 109 9.84 13.02 -14.35
CA GLU A 109 10.06 12.93 -15.80
C GLU A 109 11.07 11.84 -16.16
N GLU A 110 12.22 11.77 -15.48
CA GLU A 110 13.23 10.74 -15.78
C GLU A 110 12.74 9.32 -15.54
N LEU A 111 11.90 9.10 -14.52
CA LEU A 111 11.28 7.80 -14.26
C LEU A 111 10.29 7.43 -15.38
N GLU A 112 9.48 8.38 -15.85
CA GLU A 112 8.44 8.14 -16.86
C GLU A 112 9.03 7.82 -18.25
N GLN A 113 10.32 8.10 -18.50
CA GLN A 113 11.02 7.66 -19.72
C GLN A 113 11.09 6.14 -19.89
N ASP A 114 10.91 5.38 -18.81
CA ASP A 114 10.89 3.91 -18.80
C ASP A 114 9.59 3.35 -18.19
N ASP A 115 8.49 4.09 -18.34
CA ASP A 115 7.15 3.74 -17.84
C ASP A 115 7.10 3.49 -16.32
N VAL A 116 7.96 4.19 -15.56
CA VAL A 116 7.99 4.10 -14.09
C VAL A 116 7.22 5.28 -13.50
N THR A 117 6.08 5.02 -12.88
CA THR A 117 5.22 6.08 -12.33
C THR A 117 5.27 6.18 -10.80
N ILE A 118 5.14 7.41 -10.29
CA ILE A 118 4.93 7.71 -8.85
C ILE A 118 3.48 8.12 -8.55
N ARG A 119 2.64 8.19 -9.58
CA ARG A 119 1.25 8.65 -9.46
C ARG A 119 0.45 7.71 -8.57
N GLU A 120 -0.23 8.27 -7.57
CA GLU A 120 -1.08 7.58 -6.60
C GLU A 120 -0.38 6.52 -5.75
N ALA A 121 0.95 6.55 -5.66
CA ALA A 121 1.70 5.66 -4.76
C ALA A 121 1.41 5.98 -3.27
N CYS A 122 1.08 7.24 -2.98
CA CYS A 122 0.72 7.78 -1.67
C CYS A 122 -0.63 8.52 -1.71
N GLY A 123 -1.02 9.21 -0.63
CA GLY A 123 -2.26 9.99 -0.60
C GLY A 123 -3.52 9.18 -0.30
N ASN A 124 -4.67 9.84 -0.43
CA ASN A 124 -5.99 9.24 -0.27
C ASN A 124 -6.53 8.75 -1.62
N THR A 125 -5.77 7.84 -2.22
CA THR A 125 -6.00 7.29 -3.56
C THR A 125 -5.99 5.75 -3.51
N VAL A 126 -6.18 5.12 -4.66
CA VAL A 126 -5.90 3.68 -4.84
C VAL A 126 -4.37 3.49 -4.86
N ARG A 127 -3.86 2.78 -3.85
CA ARG A 127 -2.44 2.45 -3.72
C ARG A 127 -2.02 1.39 -4.74
N ASN A 128 -0.76 0.98 -4.68
CA ASN A 128 -0.29 -0.12 -5.50
C ASN A 128 -1.20 -1.36 -5.39
N VAL A 129 -1.47 -2.03 -6.51
CA VAL A 129 -2.23 -3.28 -6.57
C VAL A 129 -1.23 -4.39 -6.35
N THR A 130 -1.32 -5.07 -5.22
CA THR A 130 -0.37 -6.14 -4.87
C THR A 130 -0.82 -7.49 -5.41
N SER A 131 0.10 -8.41 -5.65
CA SER A 131 -0.22 -9.77 -6.06
C SER A 131 0.82 -10.78 -5.58
N SER A 132 0.45 -12.04 -5.50
CA SER A 132 1.39 -13.14 -5.28
C SER A 132 2.57 -13.03 -6.25
N PRO A 133 3.82 -13.01 -5.76
CA PRO A 133 4.98 -12.73 -6.62
C PRO A 133 5.18 -13.81 -7.70
N ASP A 134 4.77 -15.05 -7.41
CA ASP A 134 4.81 -16.22 -8.28
C ASP A 134 3.65 -16.29 -9.30
N ALA A 135 2.80 -15.24 -9.39
CA ALA A 135 1.77 -15.17 -10.42
C ALA A 135 2.33 -15.37 -11.84
N GLY A 136 1.71 -16.29 -12.58
CA GLY A 136 2.06 -16.69 -13.93
C GLY A 136 2.98 -17.92 -14.01
N ILE A 137 3.62 -18.29 -12.89
CA ILE A 137 4.58 -19.41 -12.83
C ILE A 137 4.28 -20.41 -11.71
N ASN A 138 3.35 -20.08 -10.81
CA ASN A 138 2.94 -20.93 -9.70
C ASN A 138 2.29 -22.25 -10.22
N PRO A 139 2.79 -23.44 -9.83
CA PRO A 139 2.19 -24.74 -10.18
C PRO A 139 0.73 -24.93 -9.78
N ASN A 140 0.30 -24.25 -8.71
CA ASN A 140 -1.03 -24.43 -8.11
C ASN A 140 -2.03 -23.35 -8.54
N GLU A 141 -1.63 -22.35 -9.33
CA GLU A 141 -2.55 -21.28 -9.70
C GLU A 141 -3.61 -21.78 -10.70
N PRO A 142 -4.91 -21.50 -10.49
CA PRO A 142 -5.93 -21.84 -11.47
C PRO A 142 -5.73 -21.11 -12.81
N PHE A 143 -5.25 -19.86 -12.74
CA PHE A 143 -4.83 -19.04 -13.88
C PHE A 143 -3.93 -17.89 -13.42
N ASP A 144 -3.15 -17.32 -14.33
CA ASP A 144 -2.28 -16.17 -14.04
C ASP A 144 -3.10 -14.91 -13.72
N VAL A 145 -2.92 -14.37 -12.51
CA VAL A 145 -3.63 -13.18 -12.04
C VAL A 145 -2.94 -11.85 -12.43
N SER A 146 -1.73 -11.89 -13.01
CA SER A 146 -0.96 -10.71 -13.40
C SER A 146 -1.72 -9.77 -14.37
N PRO A 147 -2.42 -10.26 -15.42
CA PRO A 147 -3.20 -9.41 -16.31
C PRO A 147 -4.33 -8.67 -15.58
N TYR A 148 -4.93 -9.29 -14.57
CA TYR A 148 -6.02 -8.71 -13.80
C TYR A 148 -5.51 -7.62 -12.87
N ALA A 149 -4.40 -7.86 -12.16
CA ALA A 149 -3.76 -6.86 -11.31
C ALA A 149 -3.30 -5.63 -12.13
N HIS A 150 -2.74 -5.85 -13.33
CA HIS A 150 -2.34 -4.77 -14.23
C HIS A 150 -3.53 -3.98 -14.77
N ALA A 151 -4.60 -4.66 -15.20
CA ALA A 151 -5.82 -3.99 -15.67
C ALA A 151 -6.48 -3.17 -14.54
N PHE A 152 -6.52 -3.69 -13.31
CA PHE A 152 -7.01 -2.97 -12.14
C PHE A 152 -6.20 -1.69 -11.88
N PHE A 153 -4.87 -1.81 -11.89
CA PHE A 153 -4.00 -0.66 -11.77
C PHE A 153 -4.29 0.38 -12.85
N SER A 154 -4.32 -0.05 -14.11
CA SER A 154 -4.47 0.84 -15.27
C SER A 154 -5.83 1.53 -15.29
N TYR A 155 -6.90 0.82 -14.91
CA TYR A 155 -8.26 1.36 -14.88
C TYR A 155 -8.46 2.43 -13.79
N PHE A 156 -7.89 2.21 -12.60
CA PHE A 156 -8.06 3.12 -11.46
C PHE A 156 -7.01 4.23 -11.40
N LEU A 157 -5.89 4.10 -12.12
CA LEU A 157 -4.89 5.16 -12.23
C LEU A 157 -5.48 6.39 -12.92
N ARG A 158 -5.40 7.55 -12.29
CA ARG A 158 -5.97 8.83 -12.75
C ARG A 158 -7.50 8.81 -12.89
N ASN A 159 -8.17 7.79 -12.35
CA ASN A 159 -9.63 7.76 -12.31
C ASN A 159 -10.14 8.89 -11.40
N PRO A 160 -11.09 9.74 -11.84
CA PRO A 160 -11.57 10.89 -11.07
C PRO A 160 -12.01 10.54 -9.64
N ILE A 161 -12.67 9.40 -9.45
CA ILE A 161 -13.18 8.91 -8.14
C ILE A 161 -12.02 8.66 -7.17
N CYS A 162 -10.85 8.30 -7.70
CA CYS A 162 -9.70 7.86 -6.93
C CYS A 162 -8.77 9.01 -6.51
N GLN A 163 -9.08 10.26 -6.84
CA GLN A 163 -8.16 11.39 -6.62
C GLN A 163 -8.26 12.01 -5.21
N GLU A 164 -9.44 12.00 -4.59
CA GLU A 164 -9.72 12.74 -3.34
C GLU A 164 -10.61 11.94 -2.36
N MET A 165 -10.36 10.63 -2.24
CA MET A 165 -11.17 9.78 -1.34
C MET A 165 -10.97 10.15 0.14
N GLY A 166 -11.84 9.64 1.02
CA GLY A 166 -11.70 9.84 2.47
C GLY A 166 -10.39 9.27 3.04
N ARG A 167 -9.92 8.15 2.48
CA ARG A 167 -8.63 7.55 2.84
C ARG A 167 -8.07 6.67 1.74
N LYS A 168 -6.80 6.27 1.88
CA LYS A 168 -6.13 5.33 0.98
C LYS A 168 -6.93 4.02 0.83
N ILE A 169 -7.00 3.48 -0.38
CA ILE A 169 -7.59 2.16 -0.70
C ILE A 169 -6.50 1.22 -1.20
N LYS A 170 -6.63 -0.07 -0.89
CA LYS A 170 -5.66 -1.11 -1.20
C LYS A 170 -6.36 -2.33 -1.79
N PHE A 171 -5.82 -2.84 -2.89
CA PHE A 171 -6.27 -4.06 -3.54
C PHE A 171 -5.18 -5.13 -3.55
N ALA A 172 -5.59 -6.40 -3.59
CA ALA A 172 -4.68 -7.55 -3.71
C ALA A 172 -5.25 -8.69 -4.55
N PHE A 173 -4.39 -9.38 -5.30
CA PHE A 173 -4.70 -10.58 -6.08
C PHE A 173 -3.79 -11.75 -5.66
N SER A 174 -4.33 -12.74 -4.95
CA SER A 174 -3.61 -13.99 -4.71
C SER A 174 -3.53 -14.84 -5.98
N SER A 175 -2.53 -15.71 -6.11
CA SER A 175 -2.45 -16.70 -7.18
C SER A 175 -3.20 -18.00 -6.88
N ASP A 176 -3.41 -18.33 -5.61
CA ASP A 176 -4.07 -19.57 -5.19
C ASP A 176 -4.64 -19.47 -3.75
N ASP A 177 -5.14 -20.60 -3.25
CA ASP A 177 -5.77 -20.76 -1.95
C ASP A 177 -4.78 -20.70 -0.77
N ARG A 178 -3.48 -20.55 -0.99
CA ARG A 178 -2.55 -20.24 0.11
C ARG A 178 -2.61 -18.76 0.51
N ASP A 179 -3.24 -17.92 -0.31
CA ASP A 179 -3.42 -16.48 -0.10
C ASP A 179 -2.12 -15.71 0.22
N THR A 180 -1.08 -15.91 -0.59
CA THR A 180 0.23 -15.25 -0.40
C THR A 180 0.21 -13.74 -0.66
N ALA A 181 -0.91 -13.20 -1.18
CA ALA A 181 -1.14 -11.77 -1.35
C ALA A 181 -1.84 -11.11 -0.14
N PHE A 182 -2.25 -11.90 0.86
CA PHE A 182 -2.96 -11.46 2.07
C PHE A 182 -4.28 -10.72 1.73
N SER A 183 -5.12 -11.34 0.91
CA SER A 183 -6.37 -10.76 0.41
C SER A 183 -7.26 -10.24 1.56
N TYR A 184 -7.24 -10.91 2.71
CA TYR A 184 -8.04 -10.61 3.90
C TYR A 184 -7.64 -9.34 4.69
N ILE A 185 -6.55 -8.64 4.34
CA ILE A 185 -6.19 -7.35 4.95
C ILE A 185 -6.31 -6.16 4.00
N HIS A 186 -6.88 -6.39 2.82
CA HIS A 186 -7.06 -5.37 1.79
C HIS A 186 -8.49 -4.82 1.81
N ASP A 187 -8.66 -3.61 1.25
CA ASP A 187 -9.99 -3.01 1.16
C ASP A 187 -10.87 -3.82 0.19
N LEU A 188 -10.27 -4.38 -0.89
CA LEU A 188 -10.76 -5.59 -1.58
C LEU A 188 -9.61 -6.57 -1.83
N GLY A 189 -9.89 -7.86 -1.68
CA GLY A 189 -8.97 -8.96 -1.98
C GLY A 189 -9.60 -9.96 -2.95
N PHE A 190 -8.80 -10.50 -3.87
CA PHE A 190 -9.25 -11.43 -4.91
C PHE A 190 -8.41 -12.71 -4.88
N ILE A 191 -9.09 -13.87 -4.92
CA ILE A 191 -8.45 -15.20 -5.01
C ILE A 191 -9.06 -15.93 -6.21
N PRO A 192 -8.27 -16.40 -7.18
CA PRO A 192 -8.77 -16.97 -8.43
C PRO A 192 -9.52 -18.27 -8.19
N LYS A 193 -10.66 -18.42 -8.86
CA LYS A 193 -11.51 -19.61 -8.82
C LYS A 193 -11.96 -19.99 -10.22
N ILE A 194 -12.19 -21.27 -10.45
CA ILE A 194 -12.82 -21.81 -11.66
C ILE A 194 -14.20 -22.32 -11.28
N SER A 195 -15.24 -21.87 -11.97
CA SER A 195 -16.61 -22.36 -11.73
C SER A 195 -16.78 -23.80 -12.19
N GLU A 196 -17.89 -24.43 -11.81
CA GLU A 196 -18.25 -25.78 -12.30
C GLU A 196 -18.38 -25.83 -13.84
N GLN A 197 -18.70 -24.69 -14.46
CA GLN A 197 -18.81 -24.52 -15.92
C GLN A 197 -17.47 -24.22 -16.60
N GLY A 198 -16.36 -24.16 -15.85
CA GLY A 198 -15.03 -23.85 -16.37
C GLY A 198 -14.75 -22.35 -16.59
N GLU A 199 -15.59 -21.47 -16.04
CA GLU A 199 -15.43 -20.02 -16.17
C GLU A 199 -14.44 -19.47 -15.13
N ARG A 200 -13.71 -18.42 -15.50
CA ARG A 200 -12.77 -17.74 -14.59
C ARG A 200 -13.50 -16.70 -13.76
N GLY A 201 -13.22 -16.72 -12.47
CA GLY A 201 -13.70 -15.70 -11.55
C GLY A 201 -12.83 -15.66 -10.30
N PHE A 202 -13.33 -14.97 -9.29
CA PHE A 202 -12.60 -14.74 -8.06
C PHE A 202 -13.51 -14.92 -6.86
N LYS A 203 -13.00 -15.56 -5.81
CA LYS A 203 -13.47 -15.31 -4.45
C LYS A 203 -13.05 -13.89 -4.08
N VAL A 204 -13.97 -13.11 -3.49
CA VAL A 204 -13.78 -11.69 -3.18
C VAL A 204 -14.03 -11.43 -1.70
N LEU A 205 -13.10 -10.73 -1.07
CA LEU A 205 -13.19 -10.25 0.30
C LEU A 205 -13.26 -8.71 0.33
N LEU A 206 -13.97 -8.15 1.30
CA LEU A 206 -14.21 -6.71 1.42
C LEU A 206 -13.96 -6.19 2.85
N GLY A 207 -13.34 -5.01 2.94
CA GLY A 207 -13.31 -4.24 4.18
C GLY A 207 -12.19 -4.59 5.15
N GLY A 208 -11.12 -5.24 4.69
CA GLY A 208 -9.94 -5.54 5.49
C GLY A 208 -9.05 -4.32 5.75
N GLY A 209 -8.21 -4.44 6.76
CA GLY A 209 -7.15 -3.47 6.97
C GLY A 209 -6.45 -3.60 8.31
N LEU A 210 -5.12 -3.58 8.23
CA LEU A 210 -4.27 -3.36 9.39
C LEU A 210 -4.36 -1.90 9.91
N GLY A 211 -3.43 -1.53 10.77
CA GLY A 211 -3.38 -0.24 11.47
C GLY A 211 -3.25 -0.50 12.98
N ALA A 212 -3.50 0.53 13.78
CA ALA A 212 -3.48 0.40 15.23
C ALA A 212 -4.50 -0.65 15.73
N GLN A 213 -5.66 -0.73 15.07
CA GLN A 213 -6.67 -1.76 15.28
C GLN A 213 -6.87 -2.52 13.96
N PRO A 214 -6.44 -3.79 13.85
CA PRO A 214 -6.62 -4.60 12.65
C PRO A 214 -8.07 -5.09 12.52
N PHE A 215 -8.55 -5.19 11.28
CA PHE A 215 -9.83 -5.80 10.89
C PHE A 215 -9.52 -6.74 9.72
N LEU A 216 -10.10 -7.93 9.75
CA LEU A 216 -10.08 -8.87 8.65
C LEU A 216 -11.21 -8.51 7.67
N ALA A 217 -11.01 -8.77 6.39
CA ALA A 217 -12.01 -8.58 5.36
C ALA A 217 -13.08 -9.68 5.46
N GLU A 218 -14.32 -9.33 5.13
CA GLU A 218 -15.45 -10.26 5.09
C GLU A 218 -15.59 -10.85 3.68
N LEU A 219 -15.95 -12.12 3.58
CA LEU A 219 -16.29 -12.75 2.31
C LEU A 219 -17.58 -12.14 1.75
N VAL A 220 -17.53 -11.68 0.49
CA VAL A 220 -18.68 -11.07 -0.20
C VAL A 220 -19.08 -11.79 -1.47
N HIS A 221 -18.15 -12.52 -2.10
CA HIS A 221 -18.44 -13.42 -3.21
C HIS A 221 -17.58 -14.67 -3.11
N GLU A 222 -18.17 -15.85 -3.13
CA GLU A 222 -17.42 -17.10 -3.37
C GLU A 222 -16.90 -17.18 -4.80
N PHE A 223 -17.66 -16.62 -5.73
CA PHE A 223 -17.29 -16.51 -7.13
C PHE A 223 -17.90 -15.25 -7.72
N LEU A 224 -17.05 -14.32 -8.16
CA LEU A 224 -17.38 -13.16 -8.97
C LEU A 224 -16.69 -13.35 -10.33
N HIS A 225 -17.47 -13.39 -11.41
CA HIS A 225 -16.93 -13.57 -12.75
C HIS A 225 -15.89 -12.49 -13.08
N GLU A 226 -14.85 -12.86 -13.84
CA GLU A 226 -13.68 -12.03 -14.06
C GLU A 226 -13.95 -10.67 -14.73
N ASP A 227 -15.06 -10.52 -15.45
CA ASP A 227 -15.44 -9.27 -16.12
C ASP A 227 -16.19 -8.30 -15.18
N GLN A 228 -16.56 -8.75 -13.98
CA GLN A 228 -17.30 -7.97 -12.98
C GLN A 228 -16.39 -7.33 -11.93
N ILE A 229 -15.12 -7.73 -11.83
CA ILE A 229 -14.24 -7.28 -10.75
C ILE A 229 -13.99 -5.76 -10.78
N ILE A 230 -13.84 -5.16 -11.97
CA ILE A 230 -13.67 -3.70 -12.13
C ILE A 230 -14.96 -2.94 -11.83
N PRO A 231 -16.11 -3.28 -12.45
CA PRO A 231 -17.40 -2.66 -12.10
C PRO A 231 -17.72 -2.73 -10.60
N TYR A 232 -17.47 -3.88 -9.97
CA TYR A 232 -17.70 -4.07 -8.54
C TYR A 232 -16.82 -3.14 -7.69
N ALA A 233 -15.52 -3.05 -8.01
CA ALA A 233 -14.61 -2.16 -7.31
C ALA A 233 -14.94 -0.67 -7.54
N GLU A 234 -15.33 -0.25 -8.75
CA GLU A 234 -15.74 1.13 -9.01
C GLU A 234 -16.96 1.51 -8.16
N ALA A 235 -17.98 0.64 -8.10
CA ALA A 235 -19.16 0.88 -7.28
C ALA A 235 -18.82 0.96 -5.79
N MET A 236 -17.98 0.05 -5.28
CA MET A 236 -17.45 0.10 -3.91
C MET A 236 -16.70 1.41 -3.63
N LEU A 237 -15.85 1.87 -4.55
CA LEU A 237 -15.13 3.12 -4.41
C LEU A 237 -16.08 4.32 -4.37
N ARG A 238 -17.17 4.33 -5.15
CA ARG A 238 -18.21 5.37 -5.10
C ARG A 238 -18.95 5.39 -3.76
N VAL A 239 -19.27 4.22 -3.20
CA VAL A 239 -19.83 4.12 -1.84
C VAL A 239 -18.85 4.67 -0.80
N PHE A 240 -17.58 4.27 -0.89
CA PHE A 240 -16.56 4.77 0.03
C PHE A 240 -16.34 6.28 -0.11
N ASP A 241 -16.34 6.80 -1.33
CA ASP A 241 -16.28 8.23 -1.58
C ASP A 241 -17.50 8.93 -0.96
N ARG A 242 -18.72 8.46 -1.19
CA ARG A 242 -19.91 9.18 -0.72
C ARG A 242 -20.12 9.12 0.79
N TYR A 243 -19.91 7.94 1.40
CA TYR A 243 -20.25 7.67 2.80
C TYR A 243 -19.04 7.64 3.74
N GLY A 244 -17.82 7.62 3.20
CA GLY A 244 -16.58 7.56 3.99
C GLY A 244 -16.36 8.79 4.87
N GLU A 245 -15.85 8.55 6.07
CA GLU A 245 -15.45 9.56 7.05
C GLU A 245 -14.22 10.35 6.58
N ARG A 246 -14.28 11.69 6.63
CA ARG A 246 -13.25 12.61 6.12
C ARG A 246 -12.63 13.50 7.19
N THR A 247 -13.26 13.63 8.34
CA THR A 247 -12.80 14.50 9.43
C THR A 247 -11.88 13.72 10.37
N ASN A 248 -12.34 12.57 10.88
CA ASN A 248 -11.57 11.71 11.77
C ASN A 248 -10.80 10.64 11.00
N ARG A 249 -9.52 10.91 10.74
CA ARG A 249 -8.64 10.02 9.96
C ARG A 249 -8.39 8.65 10.58
N ASN A 250 -8.52 8.53 11.90
CA ASN A 250 -8.41 7.23 12.59
C ASN A 250 -9.62 6.34 12.31
N LYS A 251 -10.72 6.91 11.79
CA LYS A 251 -11.96 6.23 11.43
C LYS A 251 -12.30 6.34 9.93
N ALA A 252 -11.38 6.86 9.11
CA ALA A 252 -11.62 7.19 7.70
C ALA A 252 -11.43 6.03 6.71
N ARG A 253 -10.92 4.86 7.15
CA ARG A 253 -10.69 3.69 6.29
C ARG A 253 -12.01 2.96 5.98
N LEU A 254 -12.10 2.27 4.83
CA LEU A 254 -13.28 1.51 4.43
C LEU A 254 -13.78 0.54 5.50
N LYS A 255 -12.88 -0.17 6.19
CA LYS A 255 -13.23 -1.06 7.30
C LYS A 255 -14.13 -0.44 8.38
N TYR A 256 -13.94 0.86 8.68
CA TYR A 256 -14.76 1.57 9.66
C TYR A 256 -16.11 1.98 9.08
N LEU A 257 -16.18 2.23 7.77
CA LEU A 257 -17.45 2.44 7.08
C LEU A 257 -18.28 1.15 7.13
N VAL A 258 -17.69 0.00 6.82
CA VAL A 258 -18.33 -1.32 6.92
C VAL A 258 -18.78 -1.59 8.35
N GLN A 259 -17.92 -1.35 9.35
CA GLN A 259 -18.29 -1.49 10.76
C GLN A 259 -19.47 -0.57 11.15
N LYS A 260 -19.54 0.65 10.61
CA LYS A 260 -20.55 1.65 10.98
C LYS A 260 -21.91 1.37 10.34
N LEU A 261 -21.92 1.00 9.05
CA LEU A 261 -23.16 0.77 8.30
C LEU A 261 -23.66 -0.67 8.40
N GLY A 262 -22.77 -1.62 8.65
CA GLY A 262 -23.03 -3.04 8.48
C GLY A 262 -22.73 -3.50 7.05
N LEU A 263 -22.30 -4.75 6.90
CA LEU A 263 -21.93 -5.32 5.60
C LEU A 263 -23.10 -5.32 4.62
N GLU A 264 -24.29 -5.74 5.07
CA GLU A 264 -25.50 -5.81 4.24
C GLU A 264 -25.85 -4.46 3.61
N GLU A 265 -25.81 -3.38 4.40
CA GLU A 265 -26.10 -2.04 3.90
C GLU A 265 -25.04 -1.55 2.91
N VAL A 266 -23.76 -1.87 3.15
CA VAL A 266 -22.70 -1.54 2.19
C VAL A 266 -22.92 -2.28 0.87
N LEU A 267 -23.25 -3.57 0.90
CA LEU A 267 -23.52 -4.35 -0.31
C LEU A 267 -24.73 -3.81 -1.09
N ARG A 268 -25.79 -3.41 -0.39
CA ARG A 268 -26.96 -2.76 -0.99
C ARG A 268 -26.59 -1.45 -1.69
N LEU A 269 -25.77 -0.61 -1.05
CA LEU A 269 -25.28 0.64 -1.63
C LEU A 269 -24.34 0.41 -2.83
N ILE A 270 -23.52 -0.64 -2.80
CA ILE A 270 -22.67 -1.01 -3.94
C ILE A 270 -23.53 -1.34 -5.15
N GLU A 271 -24.61 -2.10 -4.97
CA GLU A 271 -25.52 -2.44 -6.06
C GLU A 271 -26.20 -1.18 -6.64
N GLU A 272 -26.61 -0.23 -5.80
CA GLU A 272 -27.17 1.04 -6.26
C GLU A 272 -26.19 1.88 -7.10
N GLU A 273 -24.91 1.92 -6.71
CA GLU A 273 -23.90 2.69 -7.44
C GLU A 273 -23.55 2.08 -8.81
N ARG A 274 -23.92 0.82 -9.09
CA ARG A 274 -23.65 0.18 -10.38
C ARG A 274 -24.25 0.94 -11.56
N ILE A 275 -25.39 1.62 -11.37
CA ILE A 275 -26.02 2.46 -12.41
C ILE A 275 -25.09 3.60 -12.82
N ALA A 276 -24.31 4.16 -11.90
CA ALA A 276 -23.38 5.26 -12.17
C ALA A 276 -22.08 4.81 -12.84
N ASN A 277 -21.76 3.51 -12.82
CA ASN A 277 -20.47 3.00 -13.28
C ASN A 277 -20.23 3.33 -14.76
N LYS A 278 -18.97 3.67 -15.06
CA LYS A 278 -18.49 3.90 -16.43
C LYS A 278 -18.63 2.66 -17.31
N VAL A 279 -18.45 1.47 -16.73
CA VAL A 279 -18.62 0.17 -17.40
C VAL A 279 -19.42 -0.79 -16.52
N LYS A 280 -20.30 -1.59 -17.14
CA LYS A 280 -21.09 -2.62 -16.42
C LYS A 280 -20.45 -3.99 -16.42
N SER A 281 -19.62 -4.24 -17.43
CA SER A 281 -18.72 -5.39 -17.58
C SER A 281 -17.43 -4.86 -18.20
N PHE A 282 -16.30 -5.37 -17.75
CA PHE A 282 -14.99 -5.00 -18.27
C PHE A 282 -14.21 -6.28 -18.59
N LYS A 283 -14.17 -6.64 -19.87
CA LYS A 283 -13.41 -7.81 -20.33
C LYS A 283 -11.92 -7.50 -20.30
N ILE A 284 -11.20 -8.18 -19.41
CA ILE A 284 -9.74 -8.01 -19.28
C ILE A 284 -9.04 -8.77 -20.41
N ASP A 285 -8.17 -8.08 -21.14
CA ASP A 285 -7.26 -8.75 -22.08
C ASP A 285 -6.18 -9.49 -21.28
N ARG A 286 -6.25 -10.82 -21.34
CA ARG A 286 -5.36 -11.74 -20.63
C ARG A 286 -3.91 -11.67 -21.15
N ASN A 287 -3.67 -11.00 -22.29
CA ASN A 287 -2.34 -10.80 -22.87
C ASN A 287 -1.73 -9.43 -22.55
N THR A 288 -2.43 -8.56 -21.79
CA THR A 288 -1.95 -7.20 -21.47
C THR A 288 -0.59 -7.21 -20.76
N VAL A 289 -0.30 -8.27 -20.00
CA VAL A 289 1.01 -8.49 -19.40
C VAL A 289 1.75 -9.54 -20.24
N PRO A 290 2.72 -9.13 -21.08
CA PRO A 290 3.49 -10.09 -21.86
C PRO A 290 4.35 -10.94 -20.94
N GLN A 291 4.47 -12.23 -21.26
CA GLN A 291 5.46 -13.09 -20.62
C GLN A 291 6.86 -12.65 -21.08
N PRO A 292 7.84 -12.55 -20.16
CA PRO A 292 9.18 -12.16 -20.54
C PRO A 292 9.83 -13.26 -21.39
N ALA A 293 10.79 -12.86 -22.23
CA ALA A 293 11.54 -13.82 -23.04
C ALA A 293 12.31 -14.78 -22.12
N LEU A 294 12.31 -16.07 -22.48
CA LEU A 294 13.13 -17.05 -21.77
C LEU A 294 14.61 -16.75 -22.03
N PRO A 295 15.50 -16.91 -21.03
CA PRO A 295 16.93 -16.79 -21.24
C PRO A 295 17.43 -17.74 -22.32
N GLU A 296 18.43 -17.32 -23.10
CA GLU A 296 19.07 -18.21 -24.06
C GLU A 296 19.67 -19.43 -23.33
N ARG A 297 19.40 -20.63 -23.84
CA ARG A 297 20.01 -21.85 -23.31
C ARG A 297 21.47 -21.89 -23.74
N ILE A 298 22.34 -21.48 -22.84
CA ILE A 298 23.78 -21.65 -22.97
C ILE A 298 24.25 -22.85 -22.15
N ASP A 299 25.30 -23.51 -22.64
CA ASP A 299 26.01 -24.52 -21.86
C ASP A 299 26.78 -23.81 -20.74
N TYR A 300 26.23 -23.83 -19.53
CA TYR A 300 26.91 -23.31 -18.36
C TYR A 300 28.10 -24.22 -18.04
N PRO A 301 29.29 -23.67 -17.75
CA PRO A 301 30.43 -24.47 -17.36
C PRO A 301 30.06 -25.28 -16.10
N ALA A 302 30.51 -26.54 -16.04
CA ALA A 302 30.34 -27.35 -14.84
C ALA A 302 31.08 -26.67 -13.68
N LEU A 303 30.33 -26.30 -12.63
CA LEU A 303 30.87 -25.68 -11.43
C LEU A 303 30.85 -26.71 -10.29
N GLU A 304 31.98 -26.87 -9.60
CA GLU A 304 32.11 -27.79 -8.44
C GLU A 304 31.31 -27.33 -7.19
N VAL A 305 30.46 -26.31 -7.33
CA VAL A 305 29.67 -25.75 -6.21
C VAL A 305 28.46 -26.63 -5.85
N THR A 306 28.05 -27.55 -6.72
CA THR A 306 26.85 -28.37 -6.53
C THR A 306 26.92 -29.30 -5.31
N ASP A 307 28.14 -29.71 -4.93
CA ASP A 307 28.36 -30.53 -3.74
C ASP A 307 28.55 -29.73 -2.45
N ASN A 308 28.70 -28.41 -2.55
CA ASN A 308 28.83 -27.51 -1.41
C ASN A 308 27.53 -27.48 -0.59
N LEU A 309 27.68 -27.63 0.73
CA LEU A 309 26.57 -27.56 1.69
C LEU A 309 25.82 -26.22 1.59
N ALA A 310 26.52 -25.10 1.39
CA ALA A 310 25.91 -23.77 1.26
C ALA A 310 24.99 -23.66 0.03
N TYR A 311 25.38 -24.24 -1.11
CA TYR A 311 24.52 -24.31 -2.29
C TYR A 311 23.27 -25.16 -2.03
N LYS A 312 23.42 -26.31 -1.35
CA LYS A 312 22.30 -27.20 -1.01
C LYS A 312 21.29 -26.49 -0.09
N HIS A 313 21.76 -25.77 0.93
CA HIS A 313 20.91 -24.93 1.80
C HIS A 313 20.17 -23.85 1.00
N TRP A 314 20.88 -23.08 0.18
CA TRP A 314 20.28 -22.04 -0.64
C TRP A 314 19.24 -22.62 -1.61
N ARG A 315 19.56 -23.69 -2.33
CA ARG A 315 18.63 -24.33 -3.27
C ARG A 315 17.36 -24.80 -2.56
N ALA A 316 17.49 -25.39 -1.38
CA ALA A 316 16.34 -25.91 -0.63
C ALA A 316 15.44 -24.79 -0.05
N THR A 317 16.00 -23.62 0.27
CA THR A 317 15.28 -22.55 0.96
C THR A 317 14.79 -21.44 0.02
N ASN A 318 15.52 -21.17 -1.07
CA ASN A 318 15.31 -20.02 -1.95
C ASN A 318 14.86 -20.37 -3.38
N VAL A 319 14.89 -21.65 -3.77
CA VAL A 319 14.55 -22.07 -5.14
C VAL A 319 13.28 -22.93 -5.14
N VAL A 320 12.32 -22.57 -6.00
CA VAL A 320 11.01 -23.25 -6.08
C VAL A 320 10.74 -23.63 -7.54
N PRO A 321 10.27 -24.86 -7.83
CA PRO A 321 9.91 -25.25 -9.19
C PRO A 321 8.74 -24.42 -9.70
N GLN A 322 8.80 -24.03 -10.98
CA GLN A 322 7.69 -23.39 -11.68
C GLN A 322 6.80 -24.43 -12.34
N LYS A 323 5.62 -24.00 -12.80
CA LYS A 323 4.74 -24.84 -13.63
C LYS A 323 5.33 -25.13 -15.02
N GLN A 324 6.28 -24.32 -15.48
CA GLN A 324 7.04 -24.54 -16.70
C GLN A 324 8.18 -25.53 -16.43
N GLU A 325 8.16 -26.66 -17.14
CA GLU A 325 9.12 -27.76 -16.94
C GLU A 325 10.58 -27.30 -17.09
N GLY A 326 11.43 -27.72 -16.15
CA GLY A 326 12.86 -27.38 -16.12
C GLY A 326 13.19 -25.96 -15.65
N TYR A 327 12.19 -25.14 -15.31
CA TYR A 327 12.38 -23.77 -14.82
C TYR A 327 12.02 -23.63 -13.34
N PHE A 328 12.74 -22.71 -12.68
CA PHE A 328 12.66 -22.45 -11.26
C PHE A 328 12.53 -20.96 -10.98
N ALA A 329 11.74 -20.62 -9.97
CA ALA A 329 11.70 -19.30 -9.34
C ALA A 329 12.83 -19.24 -8.31
N VAL A 330 13.58 -18.14 -8.31
CA VAL A 330 14.67 -17.92 -7.36
C VAL A 330 14.35 -16.69 -6.52
N TYR A 331 14.22 -16.90 -5.21
CA TYR A 331 13.92 -15.84 -4.27
C TYR A 331 15.20 -15.31 -3.61
N ILE A 332 15.31 -14.00 -3.55
CA ILE A 332 16.44 -13.29 -2.95
C ILE A 332 15.92 -12.60 -1.69
N LYS A 333 16.50 -13.02 -0.55
CA LYS A 333 16.35 -12.31 0.71
C LYS A 333 17.13 -11.00 0.64
N VAL A 334 16.47 -9.90 0.98
CA VAL A 334 17.09 -8.57 1.05
C VAL A 334 16.96 -8.06 2.48
N THR A 335 18.06 -8.02 3.22
CA THR A 335 18.05 -7.57 4.62
C THR A 335 17.49 -6.16 4.72
N LYS A 336 16.44 -6.00 5.54
CA LYS A 336 15.67 -4.75 5.72
C LYS A 336 14.99 -4.19 4.45
N GLY A 337 15.07 -4.91 3.33
CA GLY A 337 14.59 -4.44 2.03
C GLY A 337 15.45 -3.36 1.39
N ASP A 338 16.68 -3.10 1.84
CA ASP A 338 17.54 -2.06 1.27
C ASP A 338 18.55 -2.63 0.27
N ILE A 339 18.66 -2.00 -0.90
CA ILE A 339 19.65 -2.30 -1.93
C ILE A 339 20.36 -1.00 -2.34
N PRO A 340 21.65 -0.82 -2.02
CA PRO A 340 22.45 0.27 -2.58
C PRO A 340 22.42 0.25 -4.10
N THR A 341 22.35 1.41 -4.75
CA THR A 341 22.22 1.51 -6.21
C THR A 341 23.38 0.87 -6.96
N GLU A 342 24.59 0.90 -6.41
CA GLU A 342 25.75 0.20 -6.98
C GLU A 342 25.53 -1.32 -6.99
N GLU A 343 25.04 -1.88 -5.89
CA GLU A 343 24.74 -3.31 -5.76
C GLU A 343 23.54 -3.72 -6.62
N ALA A 344 22.54 -2.86 -6.80
CA ALA A 344 21.43 -3.10 -7.71
C ALA A 344 21.91 -3.29 -9.17
N ARG A 345 22.90 -2.50 -9.61
CA ARG A 345 23.49 -2.63 -10.96
C ARG A 345 24.30 -3.91 -11.11
N LYS A 346 25.14 -4.23 -10.11
CA LYS A 346 25.89 -5.49 -10.07
C LYS A 346 24.94 -6.69 -10.09
N LEU A 347 23.85 -6.62 -9.31
CA LEU A 347 22.81 -7.65 -9.28
C LEU A 347 22.19 -7.86 -10.67
N VAL A 348 21.75 -6.80 -11.36
CA VAL A 348 21.19 -6.92 -12.72
C VAL A 348 22.19 -7.57 -13.67
N ALA A 349 23.45 -7.13 -13.67
CA ALA A 349 24.49 -7.71 -14.51
C ALA A 349 24.74 -9.19 -14.19
N ALA A 350 24.70 -9.56 -12.91
CA ALA A 350 24.92 -10.92 -12.42
C ALA A 350 23.78 -11.88 -12.80
N ILE A 351 22.52 -11.44 -12.77
CA ILE A 351 21.35 -12.31 -12.99
C ILE A 351 20.93 -12.39 -14.45
N ALA A 352 21.16 -11.34 -15.25
CA ALA A 352 20.65 -11.24 -16.63
C ALA A 352 20.97 -12.43 -17.55
N PRO A 353 22.13 -13.11 -17.43
CA PRO A 353 22.41 -14.31 -18.23
C PRO A 353 21.55 -15.53 -17.87
N TYR A 354 21.00 -15.57 -16.66
CA TYR A 354 20.42 -16.79 -16.07
C TYR A 354 18.91 -16.77 -15.94
N VAL A 355 18.29 -15.57 -15.93
CA VAL A 355 16.86 -15.38 -15.61
C VAL A 355 16.22 -14.41 -16.60
N ALA A 356 14.90 -14.47 -16.73
CA ALA A 356 14.18 -13.58 -17.63
C ALA A 356 14.17 -12.12 -17.13
N ASP A 357 13.98 -11.16 -18.04
CA ASP A 357 13.88 -9.73 -17.77
C ASP A 357 12.55 -9.34 -17.09
N GLU A 358 12.29 -9.92 -15.91
CA GLU A 358 11.18 -9.61 -15.03
C GLU A 358 11.54 -10.01 -13.59
N ILE A 359 11.73 -9.01 -12.74
CA ILE A 359 11.91 -9.16 -11.30
C ILE A 359 10.57 -8.85 -10.61
N ARG A 360 10.27 -9.58 -9.54
CA ARG A 360 9.12 -9.34 -8.66
C ARG A 360 9.60 -8.88 -7.29
N VAL A 361 9.19 -7.71 -6.84
CA VAL A 361 9.32 -7.30 -5.43
C VAL A 361 8.28 -8.07 -4.62
N THR A 362 8.69 -8.67 -3.50
CA THR A 362 7.82 -9.51 -2.66
C THR A 362 7.27 -8.74 -1.45
N GLN A 363 6.18 -9.22 -0.87
CA GLN A 363 5.50 -8.58 0.28
C GLN A 363 6.32 -8.63 1.58
N ASN A 364 7.29 -9.55 1.68
CA ASN A 364 8.30 -9.62 2.73
C ASN A 364 9.57 -8.82 2.40
N GLN A 365 9.53 -7.93 1.40
CA GLN A 365 10.61 -6.99 1.04
C GLN A 365 11.86 -7.64 0.42
N GLY A 366 11.71 -8.80 -0.23
CA GLY A 366 12.75 -9.41 -1.06
C GLY A 366 12.45 -9.29 -2.55
N LEU A 367 13.18 -10.07 -3.35
CA LEU A 367 12.99 -10.17 -4.80
C LEU A 367 12.71 -11.62 -5.20
N MET A 368 12.03 -11.81 -6.33
CA MET A 368 11.87 -13.10 -6.98
C MET A 368 12.20 -12.97 -8.47
N LEU A 369 13.05 -13.89 -8.94
CA LEU A 369 13.48 -14.01 -10.33
C LEU A 369 12.71 -15.13 -11.01
N LYS A 370 12.31 -14.91 -12.27
CA LYS A 370 11.56 -15.87 -13.08
C LYS A 370 12.43 -16.58 -14.11
N PHE A 371 11.96 -17.76 -14.52
CA PHE A 371 12.56 -18.58 -15.58
C PHE A 371 14.08 -18.86 -15.44
N ALA A 372 14.56 -19.15 -14.23
CA ALA A 372 15.90 -19.74 -14.08
C ALA A 372 15.85 -21.21 -14.49
N HIS A 373 16.60 -21.61 -15.52
CA HIS A 373 16.67 -23.02 -15.91
C HIS A 373 17.47 -23.84 -14.88
N GLU A 374 17.18 -25.14 -14.73
CA GLU A 374 17.87 -26.00 -13.76
C GLU A 374 19.40 -25.94 -13.87
N THR A 375 19.92 -26.00 -15.10
CA THR A 375 21.36 -25.96 -15.39
C THR A 375 21.99 -24.59 -15.11
N ALA A 376 21.19 -23.53 -15.00
CA ALA A 376 21.64 -22.18 -14.69
C ALA A 376 21.84 -21.95 -13.17
N LEU A 377 21.19 -22.76 -12.32
CA LEU A 377 21.15 -22.55 -10.87
C LEU A 377 22.54 -22.50 -10.20
N PRO A 378 23.53 -23.36 -10.55
CA PRO A 378 24.86 -23.27 -9.95
C PRO A 378 25.57 -21.96 -10.29
N GLY A 379 25.48 -21.51 -11.54
CA GLY A 379 26.08 -20.24 -11.99
C GLY A 379 25.42 -19.03 -11.36
N LEU A 380 24.07 -19.02 -11.32
CA LEU A 380 23.29 -18.00 -10.66
C LEU A 380 23.61 -17.93 -9.15
N TYR A 381 23.75 -19.08 -8.48
CA TYR A 381 24.16 -19.12 -7.07
C TYR A 381 25.52 -18.47 -6.85
N VAL A 382 26.53 -18.81 -7.65
CA VAL A 382 27.88 -18.22 -7.54
C VAL A 382 27.81 -16.70 -7.71
N ALA A 383 27.12 -16.24 -8.76
CA ALA A 383 26.97 -14.82 -9.06
C ALA A 383 26.24 -14.06 -7.93
N LEU A 384 25.17 -14.64 -7.36
CA LEU A 384 24.47 -14.06 -6.21
C LEU A 384 25.31 -14.10 -4.92
N ASN A 385 26.07 -15.17 -4.71
CA ASN A 385 26.86 -15.38 -3.50
C ASN A 385 28.04 -14.39 -3.42
N GLU A 386 28.70 -14.10 -4.54
CA GLU A 386 29.74 -13.06 -4.63
C GLU A 386 29.24 -11.67 -4.22
N LEU A 387 27.95 -11.39 -4.44
CA LEU A 387 27.29 -10.14 -4.07
C LEU A 387 26.60 -10.20 -2.70
N GLY A 388 26.63 -11.34 -2.00
CA GLY A 388 25.93 -11.53 -0.72
C GLY A 388 24.40 -11.71 -0.82
N PHE A 389 23.85 -11.94 -2.01
CA PHE A 389 22.42 -12.14 -2.27
C PHE A 389 21.98 -13.62 -2.25
N ALA A 390 22.88 -14.55 -1.94
CA ALA A 390 22.60 -15.99 -1.85
C ALA A 390 22.35 -16.50 -0.42
N LYS A 391 22.03 -15.62 0.55
CA LYS A 391 21.73 -16.05 1.92
C LYS A 391 20.51 -17.00 1.94
N PRO A 392 20.60 -18.15 2.65
CA PRO A 392 19.49 -19.09 2.76
C PRO A 392 18.40 -18.56 3.70
N GLY A 393 17.18 -19.08 3.52
CA GLY A 393 16.05 -18.84 4.42
C GLY A 393 15.11 -17.73 3.98
N PHE A 394 14.93 -17.52 2.68
CA PHE A 394 13.88 -16.61 2.19
C PHE A 394 12.50 -17.02 2.73
N ASP A 395 11.76 -16.04 3.26
CA ASP A 395 10.44 -16.20 3.87
C ASP A 395 10.42 -17.22 5.04
N SER A 396 11.55 -17.44 5.71
CA SER A 396 11.64 -18.27 6.92
C SER A 396 11.60 -17.42 8.20
N VAL A 397 11.72 -18.04 9.37
CA VAL A 397 11.98 -17.35 10.66
C VAL A 397 13.17 -16.37 10.58
N ALA A 398 14.17 -16.69 9.76
CA ALA A 398 15.37 -15.88 9.55
C ALA A 398 15.13 -14.67 8.61
N ASP A 399 13.94 -14.51 8.04
CA ASP A 399 13.60 -13.42 7.12
C ASP A 399 12.60 -12.44 7.76
N VAL A 400 13.14 -11.49 8.53
CA VAL A 400 12.35 -10.59 9.37
C VAL A 400 11.87 -9.40 8.54
N THR A 401 10.56 -9.30 8.33
CA THR A 401 9.96 -8.13 7.65
C THR A 401 9.94 -6.92 8.59
N THR A 402 10.29 -5.75 8.09
CA THR A 402 10.37 -4.52 8.90
C THR A 402 9.73 -3.32 8.21
N CYS A 403 9.62 -2.21 8.93
CA CYS A 403 9.31 -0.92 8.32
C CYS A 403 10.44 0.06 8.60
N PRO A 404 10.49 1.22 7.91
CA PRO A 404 11.58 2.18 8.11
C PRO A 404 11.75 2.69 9.56
N GLY A 405 10.71 2.64 10.39
CA GLY A 405 10.83 3.04 11.80
C GLY A 405 11.36 4.47 11.96
N THR A 406 12.18 4.72 12.97
CA THR A 406 12.78 6.04 13.23
C THR A 406 13.84 6.46 12.20
N ASP A 407 14.31 5.57 11.31
CA ASP A 407 15.32 5.90 10.29
C ASP A 407 14.83 7.04 9.39
N THR A 408 13.58 6.95 8.91
CA THR A 408 12.99 7.97 8.02
C THR A 408 11.53 8.31 8.33
N CYS A 409 10.82 7.55 9.18
CA CYS A 409 9.38 7.78 9.39
C CYS A 409 9.10 8.80 10.50
N ASN A 410 8.28 9.80 10.18
CA ASN A 410 7.75 10.76 11.16
C ASN A 410 6.95 10.11 12.30
N LEU A 411 6.31 8.97 12.04
CA LEU A 411 5.51 8.23 13.03
C LEU A 411 6.30 7.18 13.81
N GLY A 412 7.58 6.96 13.47
CA GLY A 412 8.43 5.98 14.14
C GLY A 412 8.59 6.33 15.62
N ILE A 413 8.33 5.36 16.49
CA ILE A 413 8.58 5.45 17.94
C ILE A 413 9.96 4.87 18.25
N SER A 414 10.32 3.75 17.61
CA SER A 414 11.63 3.10 17.75
C SER A 414 12.20 2.63 16.41
N ASN A 415 13.49 2.27 16.43
CA ASN A 415 14.22 1.78 15.28
C ASN A 415 13.89 0.30 15.01
N SER A 416 13.00 0.05 14.05
CA SER A 416 12.64 -1.32 13.65
C SER A 416 13.62 -1.96 12.67
N MET A 417 14.40 -1.17 11.92
CA MET A 417 15.34 -1.66 10.91
C MET A 417 16.56 -2.31 11.57
N SER A 418 17.14 -1.64 12.57
CA SER A 418 18.27 -2.16 13.33
C SER A 418 17.86 -3.36 14.20
N LEU A 419 16.67 -3.31 14.81
CA LEU A 419 16.17 -4.45 15.58
C LEU A 419 15.88 -5.67 14.69
N SER A 420 15.36 -5.51 13.46
CA SER A 420 15.17 -6.67 12.58
C SER A 420 16.50 -7.36 12.26
N VAL A 421 17.58 -6.61 12.05
CA VAL A 421 18.92 -7.20 11.82
C VAL A 421 19.37 -8.01 13.02
N ALA A 422 19.25 -7.47 14.24
CA ALA A 422 19.63 -8.18 15.46
C ALA A 422 18.81 -9.48 15.69
N LEU A 423 17.53 -9.49 15.29
CA LEU A 423 16.71 -10.70 15.36
C LEU A 423 17.10 -11.72 14.28
N GLU A 424 17.45 -11.29 13.07
CA GLU A 424 17.95 -12.19 12.02
C GLU A 424 19.29 -12.81 12.43
N GLU A 425 20.23 -12.01 12.95
CA GLU A 425 21.53 -12.47 13.42
C GLU A 425 21.38 -13.52 14.53
N LEU A 426 20.49 -13.29 15.51
CA LEU A 426 20.15 -14.28 16.54
C LEU A 426 19.72 -15.62 15.92
N VAL A 427 18.84 -15.59 14.93
CA VAL A 427 18.34 -16.83 14.29
C VAL A 427 19.48 -17.54 13.56
N TYR A 428 20.32 -16.83 12.82
CA TYR A 428 21.45 -17.45 12.11
C TYR A 428 22.52 -18.03 13.05
N GLU A 429 22.77 -17.38 14.19
CA GLU A 429 23.81 -17.78 15.14
C GLU A 429 23.36 -18.87 16.12
N GLU A 430 22.12 -18.78 16.62
CA GLU A 430 21.62 -19.64 17.69
C GLU A 430 20.61 -20.70 17.21
N TYR A 431 19.94 -20.47 16.06
CA TYR A 431 18.87 -21.34 15.53
C TYR A 431 19.02 -21.62 14.01
N PRO A 432 20.20 -22.06 13.54
CA PRO A 432 20.49 -22.18 12.10
C PRO A 432 19.55 -23.14 11.35
N GLU A 433 18.87 -24.06 12.04
CA GLU A 433 17.84 -24.94 11.47
C GLU A 433 16.56 -24.21 11.08
N LEU A 434 16.23 -23.08 11.72
CA LEU A 434 15.01 -22.31 11.44
C LEU A 434 15.09 -21.52 10.12
N VAL A 435 16.20 -21.61 9.38
CA VAL A 435 16.27 -21.15 7.98
C VAL A 435 15.34 -21.96 7.06
N TYR A 436 14.89 -23.14 7.50
CA TYR A 436 13.93 -23.98 6.77
C TYR A 436 12.48 -23.79 7.22
N GLU A 437 12.27 -23.20 8.40
CA GLU A 437 10.95 -23.02 9.00
C GLU A 437 10.23 -21.83 8.37
N LYS A 438 9.24 -22.10 7.51
CA LYS A 438 8.49 -21.08 6.75
C LYS A 438 7.11 -20.80 7.32
N ASP A 439 6.62 -21.59 8.26
CA ASP A 439 5.29 -21.40 8.83
C ASP A 439 5.33 -20.34 9.93
N ILE A 440 6.46 -20.14 10.61
CA ILE A 440 6.62 -19.07 11.61
C ILE A 440 7.16 -17.79 10.97
N LYS A 441 6.42 -16.69 11.12
CA LYS A 441 6.79 -15.37 10.58
C LYS A 441 7.11 -14.39 11.71
N ILE A 442 8.26 -13.73 11.59
CA ILE A 442 8.64 -12.61 12.45
C ILE A 442 8.46 -11.31 11.67
N LYS A 443 7.67 -10.38 12.22
CA LYS A 443 7.48 -9.07 11.58
C LYS A 443 7.49 -7.93 12.58
N ILE A 444 8.16 -6.84 12.23
CA ILE A 444 8.36 -5.69 13.12
C ILE A 444 7.87 -4.38 12.50
N SER A 445 7.42 -3.44 13.33
CA SER A 445 7.21 -2.05 12.91
C SER A 445 7.64 -1.06 13.98
N GLY A 446 8.22 0.09 13.62
CA GLY A 446 8.60 1.12 14.59
C GLY A 446 7.42 1.81 15.31
N CYS A 447 6.17 1.51 14.95
CA CYS A 447 4.96 2.00 15.65
C CYS A 447 3.76 1.07 15.42
N MET A 448 2.63 1.37 16.08
CA MET A 448 1.38 0.59 16.02
C MET A 448 0.67 0.56 14.65
N ASN A 449 1.12 1.33 13.66
CA ASN A 449 0.43 1.40 12.35
C ASN A 449 0.61 0.15 11.48
N SER A 450 1.50 -0.76 11.86
CA SER A 450 1.66 -2.08 11.23
C SER A 450 2.07 -2.03 9.76
N CYS A 451 2.98 -1.12 9.42
CA CYS A 451 3.55 -1.02 8.06
C CYS A 451 4.40 -2.24 7.70
N GLY A 452 5.12 -2.81 8.67
CA GLY A 452 5.81 -4.09 8.53
C GLY A 452 4.90 -5.29 8.81
N GLN A 453 3.59 -5.09 9.01
CA GLN A 453 2.59 -6.16 9.18
C GLN A 453 2.75 -7.02 10.46
N HIS A 454 3.30 -6.46 11.55
CA HIS A 454 3.45 -7.17 12.84
C HIS A 454 2.13 -7.73 13.42
N GLY A 455 1.00 -7.13 13.07
CA GLY A 455 -0.33 -7.60 13.52
C GLY A 455 -0.80 -8.90 12.84
N LEU A 456 -0.05 -9.37 11.84
CA LEU A 456 -0.31 -10.57 11.02
C LEU A 456 0.82 -11.59 11.18
N ALA A 457 1.70 -11.42 12.17
CA ALA A 457 2.82 -12.31 12.39
C ALA A 457 2.52 -13.30 13.51
N HIS A 458 3.14 -14.48 13.40
CA HIS A 458 3.20 -15.44 14.49
C HIS A 458 3.89 -14.81 15.70
N ILE A 459 5.00 -14.11 15.42
CA ILE A 459 5.74 -13.30 16.38
C ILE A 459 5.87 -11.88 15.82
N GLY A 460 5.08 -10.97 16.36
CA GLY A 460 5.03 -9.56 15.98
C GLY A 460 5.68 -8.65 17.00
N PHE A 461 6.44 -7.65 16.54
CA PHE A 461 6.95 -6.58 17.39
C PHE A 461 6.47 -5.22 16.89
N HIS A 462 6.11 -4.32 17.80
CA HIS A 462 6.02 -2.91 17.42
C HIS A 462 6.62 -1.94 18.43
N GLY A 463 7.22 -0.87 17.92
CA GLY A 463 7.80 0.20 18.73
C GLY A 463 6.80 0.81 19.70
N SER A 464 7.26 1.06 20.91
CA SER A 464 6.56 1.64 22.05
C SER A 464 7.59 2.30 22.98
N SER A 465 7.12 2.91 24.05
CA SER A 465 7.96 3.31 25.18
C SER A 465 7.31 2.91 26.50
N VAL A 466 8.13 2.85 27.55
CA VAL A 466 7.71 2.73 28.96
C VAL A 466 8.44 3.79 29.79
N LYS A 467 7.91 4.09 30.98
CA LYS A 467 8.54 5.02 31.92
C LYS A 467 9.15 4.24 33.08
N ALA A 468 10.41 4.49 33.39
CA ALA A 468 11.12 3.89 34.51
C ALA A 468 12.10 4.90 35.11
N ASN A 469 12.17 4.99 36.44
CA ASN A 469 13.10 5.86 37.17
C ASN A 469 13.11 7.33 36.67
N GLY A 470 11.93 7.86 36.33
CA GLY A 470 11.78 9.22 35.80
C GLY A 470 12.25 9.43 34.35
N LYS A 471 12.81 8.41 33.70
CA LYS A 471 13.26 8.41 32.31
C LYS A 471 12.31 7.62 31.41
N VAL A 472 12.43 7.82 30.10
CA VAL A 472 11.71 7.06 29.09
C VAL A 472 12.65 5.97 28.55
N VAL A 473 12.13 4.75 28.45
CA VAL A 473 12.85 3.59 27.94
C VAL A 473 12.19 3.15 26.63
N PRO A 474 12.95 2.94 25.54
CA PRO A 474 12.43 2.38 24.31
C PRO A 474 11.97 0.94 24.56
N ALA A 475 10.77 0.61 24.12
CA ALA A 475 10.15 -0.68 24.35
C ALA A 475 9.59 -1.27 23.07
N VAL A 476 9.44 -2.59 23.03
CA VAL A 476 8.65 -3.30 22.04
C VAL A 476 7.36 -3.79 22.68
N GLN A 477 6.24 -3.61 21.99
CA GLN A 477 5.04 -4.39 22.24
C GLN A 477 5.20 -5.73 21.50
N VAL A 478 5.16 -6.82 22.26
CA VAL A 478 5.14 -8.18 21.74
C VAL A 478 3.70 -8.54 21.40
N MET A 479 3.49 -9.07 20.20
CA MET A 479 2.22 -9.56 19.70
C MET A 479 2.37 -10.99 19.17
N LEU A 480 1.45 -11.89 19.50
CA LEU A 480 1.56 -13.32 19.15
C LEU A 480 0.27 -13.87 18.52
N GLY A 481 0.39 -14.94 17.73
CA GLY A 481 -0.76 -15.73 17.26
C GLY A 481 -1.46 -15.22 16.00
N GLY A 482 -0.86 -14.25 15.30
CA GLY A 482 -1.32 -13.80 13.99
C GLY A 482 -0.78 -14.67 12.85
N GLY A 483 -1.29 -14.49 11.63
CA GLY A 483 -0.80 -15.24 10.48
C GLY A 483 -1.78 -15.28 9.31
N THR A 484 -1.38 -16.00 8.27
CA THR A 484 -2.25 -16.42 7.16
C THR A 484 -2.68 -17.85 7.42
N VAL A 485 -3.97 -18.14 7.26
CA VAL A 485 -4.50 -19.51 7.32
C VAL A 485 -4.64 -20.07 5.89
N GLY A 486 -5.12 -19.23 4.97
CA GLY A 486 -5.32 -19.60 3.57
C GLY A 486 -6.74 -19.29 3.11
N ASP A 487 -6.94 -19.27 1.80
CA ASP A 487 -8.24 -19.12 1.12
C ASP A 487 -9.07 -17.92 1.59
N GLY A 488 -8.37 -16.83 1.93
CA GLY A 488 -8.99 -15.60 2.42
C GLY A 488 -9.18 -15.53 3.92
N GLU A 489 -8.70 -16.53 4.66
CA GLU A 489 -8.71 -16.53 6.12
C GLU A 489 -7.34 -16.12 6.68
N GLY A 490 -7.40 -15.32 7.74
CA GLY A 490 -6.22 -14.85 8.45
C GLY A 490 -6.48 -14.67 9.93
N ARG A 491 -5.39 -14.52 10.69
CA ARG A 491 -5.41 -14.35 12.15
C ARG A 491 -4.77 -13.04 12.55
N VAL A 492 -5.42 -12.33 13.46
CA VAL A 492 -4.88 -11.13 14.09
C VAL A 492 -4.08 -11.53 15.32
N ALA A 493 -2.84 -11.06 15.41
CA ALA A 493 -2.02 -11.27 16.60
C ALA A 493 -2.56 -10.48 17.80
N GLU A 494 -2.47 -11.06 18.98
CA GLU A 494 -2.88 -10.45 20.24
C GLU A 494 -1.72 -9.70 20.90
N ARG A 495 -2.00 -8.55 21.54
CA ARG A 495 -1.00 -7.85 22.35
C ARG A 495 -0.75 -8.59 23.65
N VAL A 496 0.44 -9.15 23.82
CA VAL A 496 0.82 -9.94 24.99
C VAL A 496 1.44 -9.05 26.07
N ILE A 497 2.61 -8.47 25.83
CA ILE A 497 3.36 -7.70 26.84
C ILE A 497 4.25 -6.64 26.19
N LYS A 498 4.70 -5.65 26.98
CA LYS A 498 5.76 -4.72 26.60
C LYS A 498 7.06 -5.09 27.31
N ALA A 499 8.16 -5.09 26.58
CA ALA A 499 9.51 -5.28 27.13
C ALA A 499 10.44 -4.17 26.63
N PRO A 500 11.49 -3.80 27.40
CA PRO A 500 12.57 -2.96 26.88
C PRO A 500 13.07 -3.48 25.53
N SER A 501 13.30 -2.58 24.59
CA SER A 501 13.61 -2.94 23.20
C SER A 501 14.89 -3.77 23.07
N LYS A 502 15.88 -3.54 23.95
CA LYS A 502 17.13 -4.29 24.01
C LYS A 502 16.96 -5.75 24.46
N ARG A 503 15.83 -6.08 25.11
CA ARG A 503 15.48 -7.45 25.50
C ARG A 503 14.66 -8.19 24.45
N ALA A 504 14.43 -7.60 23.27
CA ALA A 504 13.63 -8.24 22.22
C ALA A 504 14.26 -9.54 21.69
N THR A 505 15.59 -9.63 21.64
CA THR A 505 16.32 -10.88 21.32
C THR A 505 16.09 -11.95 22.38
N ASP A 506 16.10 -11.58 23.67
CA ASP A 506 15.77 -12.50 24.76
C ASP A 506 14.31 -12.96 24.71
N VAL A 507 13.38 -12.05 24.36
CA VAL A 507 11.97 -12.41 24.12
C VAL A 507 11.88 -13.46 23.02
N LEU A 508 12.56 -13.25 21.89
CA LEU A 508 12.55 -14.21 20.79
C LEU A 508 13.13 -15.56 21.22
N ARG A 509 14.27 -15.56 21.92
CA ARG A 509 14.91 -16.77 22.46
C ARG A 509 13.96 -17.55 23.37
N VAL A 510 13.28 -16.87 24.29
CA VAL A 510 12.31 -17.50 25.20
C VAL A 510 11.16 -18.11 24.41
N LEU A 511 10.59 -17.41 23.43
CA LEU A 511 9.48 -17.92 22.62
C LEU A 511 9.85 -19.14 21.78
N LEU A 512 11.01 -19.09 21.09
CA LEU A 512 11.47 -20.19 20.24
C LEU A 512 11.81 -21.43 21.07
N ASN A 513 12.54 -21.25 22.18
CA ASN A 513 12.88 -22.37 23.07
C ASN A 513 11.65 -22.98 23.73
N ASP A 514 10.69 -22.15 24.14
CA ASP A 514 9.46 -22.62 24.74
C ASP A 514 8.61 -23.41 23.76
N PHE A 515 8.47 -22.92 22.52
CA PHE A 515 7.80 -23.66 21.46
C PHE A 515 8.51 -24.99 21.19
N ALA A 516 9.83 -24.98 20.93
CA ALA A 516 10.59 -26.19 20.63
C ALA A 516 10.56 -27.24 21.76
N ALA A 517 10.49 -26.81 23.03
CA ALA A 517 10.48 -27.73 24.17
C ALA A 517 9.09 -28.29 24.51
N ASN A 518 8.01 -27.58 24.16
CA ASN A 518 6.66 -27.89 24.64
C ASN A 518 5.63 -28.12 23.52
N SER A 519 5.99 -27.95 22.25
CA SER A 519 5.14 -28.27 21.11
C SER A 519 5.10 -29.79 20.86
N GLY A 520 3.97 -30.29 20.37
CA GLY A 520 3.93 -31.64 19.79
C GLY A 520 4.74 -31.72 18.48
N ASP A 521 5.13 -32.93 18.07
CA ASP A 521 5.98 -33.19 16.89
C ASP A 521 5.50 -32.53 15.58
N THR A 522 4.19 -32.33 15.44
CA THR A 522 3.55 -31.73 14.25
C THR A 522 2.66 -30.54 14.62
N GLU A 523 2.79 -30.01 15.84
CA GLU A 523 1.96 -28.90 16.30
C GLU A 523 2.44 -27.60 15.67
N THR A 524 1.55 -26.89 14.97
CA THR A 524 1.88 -25.57 14.41
C THR A 524 1.97 -24.53 15.52
N PHE A 525 2.66 -23.42 15.29
CA PHE A 525 2.71 -22.32 16.26
C PHE A 525 1.31 -21.77 16.59
N HIS A 526 0.39 -21.73 15.63
CA HIS A 526 -1.01 -21.37 15.88
C HIS A 526 -1.70 -22.32 16.85
N ALA A 527 -1.59 -23.64 16.62
CA ALA A 527 -2.19 -24.63 17.50
C ALA A 527 -1.58 -24.57 18.91
N TYR A 528 -0.25 -24.41 18.99
CA TYR A 528 0.45 -24.21 20.25
C TYR A 528 -0.03 -22.96 21.00
N TYR A 529 -0.15 -21.84 20.29
CA TYR A 529 -0.64 -20.59 20.88
C TYR A 529 -2.08 -20.72 21.38
N ASP A 530 -2.95 -21.39 20.63
CA ASP A 530 -4.36 -21.61 21.02
C ASP A 530 -4.47 -22.52 22.24
N ARG A 531 -3.61 -23.54 22.35
CA ARG A 531 -3.56 -24.45 23.49
C ARG A 531 -3.07 -23.74 24.75
N GLN A 532 -1.99 -22.96 24.65
CA GLN A 532 -1.38 -22.29 25.81
C GLN A 532 -2.11 -21.01 26.21
N THR A 533 -2.70 -20.31 25.25
CA THR A 533 -3.38 -19.02 25.38
C THR A 533 -2.45 -17.84 25.72
N LYS A 534 -3.00 -16.64 25.58
CA LYS A 534 -2.31 -15.38 25.87
C LYS A 534 -1.71 -15.27 27.28
N ASP A 535 -2.41 -15.74 28.32
CA ASP A 535 -1.95 -15.57 29.70
C ASP A 535 -0.67 -16.34 29.97
N TYR A 536 -0.55 -17.55 29.41
CA TYR A 536 0.68 -18.34 29.48
C TYR A 536 1.89 -17.56 28.97
N PHE A 537 1.83 -17.02 27.75
CA PHE A 537 2.93 -16.24 27.19
C PHE A 537 3.15 -14.93 27.93
N TYR A 538 2.10 -14.32 28.49
CA TYR A 538 2.25 -13.15 29.34
C TYR A 538 3.07 -13.47 30.58
N GLN A 539 2.77 -14.57 31.30
CA GLN A 539 3.55 -14.98 32.47
C GLN A 539 4.98 -15.37 32.09
N LEU A 540 5.16 -16.10 30.98
CA LEU A 540 6.45 -16.52 30.46
C LEU A 540 7.38 -15.32 30.18
N LEU A 541 6.85 -14.26 29.58
CA LEU A 541 7.63 -13.07 29.20
C LEU A 541 7.70 -12.00 30.29
N LYS A 542 6.89 -12.10 31.34
CA LYS A 542 6.83 -11.11 32.44
C LYS A 542 8.19 -10.79 33.07
N PRO A 543 9.11 -11.74 33.30
CA PRO A 543 10.43 -11.42 33.84
C PRO A 543 11.23 -10.45 32.97
N LEU A 544 11.10 -10.54 31.64
CA LEU A 544 11.80 -9.65 30.70
C LEU A 544 11.22 -8.23 30.68
N ALA A 545 9.99 -8.05 31.16
CA ALA A 545 9.33 -6.76 31.29
C ALA A 545 9.67 -6.01 32.60
N ASP A 546 10.47 -6.61 33.49
CA ASP A 546 10.85 -5.98 34.75
C ASP A 546 11.71 -4.73 34.52
N LEU A 547 11.27 -3.59 35.05
CA LEU A 547 11.93 -2.30 34.91
C LEU A 547 12.80 -1.92 36.12
N THR A 548 12.87 -2.78 37.15
CA THR A 548 13.64 -2.53 38.37
C THR A 548 15.13 -2.81 38.20
N ASN A 549 15.50 -3.60 37.19
CA ASN A 549 16.87 -4.06 36.91
C ASN A 549 17.43 -3.55 35.57
N LEU A 550 16.97 -2.39 35.11
CA LEU A 550 17.39 -1.82 33.83
C LEU A 550 18.88 -1.49 33.82
N LYS A 551 19.55 -1.81 32.72
CA LYS A 551 20.92 -1.39 32.42
C LYS A 551 20.93 -0.05 31.66
N ASP A 552 22.06 0.66 31.70
CA ASP A 552 22.20 1.97 31.03
C ASP A 552 21.98 1.89 29.51
N GLU A 553 22.43 0.80 28.87
CA GLU A 553 22.22 0.53 27.45
C GLU A 553 20.74 0.40 27.05
N GLU A 554 19.86 0.06 28.01
CA GLU A 554 18.43 -0.09 27.75
C GLU A 554 17.71 1.25 27.62
N PHE A 555 18.35 2.35 28.02
CA PHE A 555 17.85 3.71 27.77
C PHE A 555 18.20 4.24 26.37
N VAL A 556 18.86 3.43 25.54
CA VAL A 556 19.27 3.76 24.18
C VAL A 556 18.54 2.84 23.20
N ASP A 557 18.02 3.40 22.11
CA ASP A 557 17.33 2.60 21.08
C ASP A 557 18.34 1.88 20.16
N TRP A 558 17.87 0.89 19.41
CA TRP A 558 18.71 0.18 18.44
C TRP A 558 19.26 1.12 17.36
N GLY A 559 20.56 1.02 17.05
CA GLY A 559 21.23 1.86 16.05
C GLY A 559 21.51 3.30 16.48
N HIS A 560 21.33 3.64 17.76
CA HIS A 560 21.61 4.97 18.31
C HIS A 560 22.61 4.89 19.47
N GLU A 561 23.26 6.02 19.78
CA GLU A 561 24.14 6.19 20.94
C GLU A 561 23.55 7.11 22.02
N GLU A 562 22.57 7.93 21.62
CA GLU A 562 21.95 8.93 22.48
C GLU A 562 20.85 8.33 23.37
N THR A 563 20.62 8.95 24.53
CA THR A 563 19.48 8.58 25.39
C THR A 563 18.17 8.77 24.64
N PHE A 564 17.32 7.75 24.70
CA PHE A 564 16.05 7.72 24.00
C PHE A 564 15.10 8.83 24.45
N VAL A 565 14.53 9.53 23.46
CA VAL A 565 13.44 10.47 23.64
C VAL A 565 12.34 10.14 22.65
N THR A 566 11.11 10.03 23.16
CA THR A 566 9.94 9.82 22.29
C THR A 566 9.68 11.07 21.46
N ALA A 567 10.11 11.06 20.20
CA ALA A 567 9.88 12.13 19.23
C ALA A 567 9.03 11.59 18.07
N ILE A 568 7.70 11.65 18.25
CA ILE A 568 6.71 11.24 17.25
C ILE A 568 6.22 12.50 16.55
N GLY A 569 6.52 12.62 15.25
CA GLY A 569 5.97 13.65 14.39
C GLY A 569 4.55 13.32 13.91
N VAL A 570 4.00 14.16 13.05
CA VAL A 570 2.69 13.92 12.43
C VAL A 570 2.91 13.19 11.11
N GLY A 571 2.27 12.04 10.94
CA GLY A 571 2.25 11.38 9.63
C GLY A 571 1.52 12.25 8.63
N GLU A 572 2.09 12.47 7.45
CA GLU A 572 1.45 13.32 6.42
C GLU A 572 0.18 12.72 5.85
N CYS A 573 0.20 11.41 5.65
CA CYS A 573 -1.02 10.66 5.42
C CYS A 573 -1.96 10.70 6.64
N ALA A 574 -1.65 11.36 7.75
CA ALA A 574 -2.47 11.43 8.96
C ALA A 574 -2.88 12.87 9.34
N GLY A 575 -2.56 13.91 8.56
CA GLY A 575 -3.00 15.27 8.90
C GLY A 575 -4.29 15.72 8.19
N VAL A 576 -4.85 16.83 8.64
CA VAL A 576 -6.29 17.18 8.54
C VAL A 576 -6.69 17.63 7.12
N VAL A 577 -7.85 17.19 6.62
CA VAL A 577 -8.46 17.78 5.41
C VAL A 577 -8.96 19.16 5.79
N ILE A 578 -8.48 20.20 5.09
CA ILE A 578 -8.91 21.57 5.38
C ILE A 578 -10.19 21.90 4.62
N ASP A 579 -11.16 22.35 5.39
CA ASP A 579 -12.43 22.86 4.92
C ASP A 579 -12.47 24.38 5.14
N LEU A 580 -11.69 25.12 4.35
CA LEU A 580 -11.78 26.58 4.30
C LEU A 580 -12.70 26.95 3.15
N VAL A 581 -13.62 27.87 3.42
CA VAL A 581 -14.65 28.29 2.45
C VAL A 581 -14.02 28.78 1.14
N ALA A 582 -13.00 29.63 1.22
CA ALA A 582 -12.29 30.12 0.03
C ALA A 582 -11.59 28.99 -0.76
N THR A 583 -11.01 28.01 -0.05
CA THR A 583 -10.37 26.85 -0.67
C THR A 583 -11.39 25.96 -1.39
N LEU A 584 -12.53 25.68 -0.76
CA LEU A 584 -13.59 24.86 -1.33
C LEU A 584 -14.23 25.52 -2.55
N LEU A 585 -14.39 26.84 -2.56
CA LEU A 585 -14.88 27.57 -3.73
C LEU A 585 -13.89 27.52 -4.90
N LEU A 586 -12.60 27.68 -4.63
CA LEU A 586 -11.55 27.50 -5.64
C LEU A 586 -11.53 26.07 -6.19
N GLU A 587 -11.70 25.07 -5.32
CA GLU A 587 -11.83 23.67 -5.74
C GLU A 587 -13.07 23.44 -6.60
N SER A 588 -14.21 24.07 -6.28
CA SER A 588 -15.40 24.01 -7.12
C SER A 588 -15.14 24.57 -8.52
N ASP A 589 -14.38 25.67 -8.64
CA ASP A 589 -13.96 26.20 -9.95
C ASP A 589 -13.07 25.21 -10.71
N GLU A 590 -12.01 24.69 -10.07
CA GLU A 590 -11.11 23.68 -10.67
C GLU A 590 -11.90 22.44 -11.12
N LYS A 591 -12.82 21.94 -10.28
CA LYS A 591 -13.68 20.77 -10.57
C LYS A 591 -14.66 21.05 -11.71
N LEU A 592 -15.18 22.27 -11.83
CA LEU A 592 -16.07 22.65 -12.92
C LEU A 592 -15.32 22.74 -14.27
N GLU A 593 -14.09 23.24 -14.26
CA GLU A 593 -13.21 23.20 -15.44
C GLU A 593 -12.94 21.76 -15.88
N TRP A 594 -12.66 20.85 -14.95
CA TRP A 594 -12.49 19.43 -15.24
C TRP A 594 -13.76 18.79 -15.79
N ALA A 595 -14.93 19.11 -15.23
CA ALA A 595 -16.20 18.62 -15.74
C ALA A 595 -16.43 19.03 -17.21
N ARG A 596 -16.18 20.31 -17.54
CA ARG A 596 -16.27 20.84 -18.91
C ARG A 596 -15.28 20.18 -19.86
N ALA A 597 -14.02 20.03 -19.44
CA ALA A 597 -12.99 19.38 -20.25
C ALA A 597 -13.32 17.90 -20.51
N SER A 598 -13.75 17.15 -19.49
CA SER A 598 -14.16 15.75 -19.65
C SER A 598 -15.37 15.62 -20.56
N TYR A 599 -16.35 16.53 -20.45
CA TYR A 599 -17.49 16.57 -21.37
C TYR A 599 -17.02 16.84 -22.81
N ALA A 600 -16.19 17.87 -23.03
CA ALA A 600 -15.67 18.19 -24.36
C ALA A 600 -14.87 17.03 -25.01
N ASN A 601 -14.25 16.17 -24.19
CA ASN A 601 -13.50 15.00 -24.64
C ASN A 601 -14.35 13.72 -24.79
N GLY A 602 -15.67 13.77 -24.59
CA GLY A 602 -16.54 12.60 -24.66
C GLY A 602 -16.46 11.65 -23.45
N ALA A 603 -15.79 12.06 -22.37
CA ALA A 603 -15.64 11.28 -21.15
C ALA A 603 -16.82 11.54 -20.20
N TRP A 604 -18.02 11.11 -20.59
CA TRP A 604 -19.28 11.45 -19.93
C TRP A 604 -19.34 11.04 -18.45
N ALA A 605 -18.93 9.81 -18.12
CA ALA A 605 -18.90 9.33 -16.73
C ALA A 605 -17.97 10.18 -15.84
N ASP A 606 -16.82 10.59 -16.39
CA ASP A 606 -15.83 11.41 -15.70
C ASP A 606 -16.35 12.85 -15.51
N ALA A 607 -17.01 13.40 -16.54
CA ALA A 607 -17.67 14.70 -16.48
C ALA A 607 -18.78 14.74 -15.41
N ILE A 608 -19.59 13.69 -15.34
CA ILE A 608 -20.65 13.55 -14.32
C ILE A 608 -20.06 13.49 -12.92
N TYR A 609 -18.98 12.73 -12.71
CA TYR A 609 -18.33 12.68 -11.39
C TYR A 609 -17.74 14.05 -10.98
N HIS A 610 -17.05 14.74 -11.88
CA HIS A 610 -16.54 16.08 -11.59
C HIS A 610 -17.68 17.06 -11.29
N THR A 611 -18.80 16.95 -12.00
CA THR A 611 -20.01 17.73 -11.74
C THR A 611 -20.57 17.46 -10.33
N TYR A 612 -20.64 16.19 -9.93
CA TYR A 612 -21.01 15.81 -8.56
C TYR A 612 -20.08 16.45 -7.51
N ALA A 613 -18.76 16.44 -7.77
CA ALA A 613 -17.78 17.03 -6.87
C ALA A 613 -17.94 18.56 -6.73
N VAL A 614 -18.40 19.26 -7.78
CA VAL A 614 -18.75 20.69 -7.73
C VAL A 614 -19.89 20.93 -6.73
N TYR A 615 -20.98 20.14 -6.82
CA TYR A 615 -22.11 20.26 -5.89
C TYR A 615 -21.67 20.10 -4.44
N VAL A 616 -20.93 19.02 -4.15
CA VAL A 616 -20.48 18.71 -2.78
C VAL A 616 -19.57 19.81 -2.25
N SER A 617 -18.58 20.25 -3.03
CA SER A 617 -17.60 21.25 -2.59
C SER A 617 -18.27 22.62 -2.36
N ALA A 618 -19.17 23.03 -3.26
CA ALA A 618 -19.89 24.30 -3.16
C ALA A 618 -20.90 24.30 -1.99
N ALA A 619 -21.65 23.21 -1.81
CA ALA A 619 -22.57 23.06 -0.67
C ALA A 619 -21.82 23.08 0.67
N LYS A 620 -20.68 22.37 0.74
CA LYS A 620 -19.83 22.36 1.93
C LYS A 620 -19.29 23.75 2.27
N ALA A 621 -18.85 24.50 1.26
CA ALA A 621 -18.38 25.87 1.45
C ALA A 621 -19.44 26.76 2.13
N LEU A 622 -20.69 26.68 1.68
CA LEU A 622 -21.80 27.43 2.27
C LEU A 622 -22.16 26.95 3.68
N LEU A 623 -22.26 25.65 3.91
CA LEU A 623 -22.57 25.11 5.24
C LEU A 623 -21.56 25.57 6.30
N LEU A 624 -20.28 25.66 5.94
CA LEU A 624 -19.24 26.16 6.83
C LEU A 624 -19.40 27.64 7.18
N ASP A 625 -19.91 28.47 6.26
CA ASP A 625 -20.27 29.87 6.58
C ASP A 625 -21.37 29.93 7.66
N LYS A 626 -22.19 28.88 7.83
CA LYS A 626 -23.17 28.71 8.92
C LYS A 626 -22.65 27.94 10.13
N GLY A 627 -21.36 27.58 10.16
CA GLY A 627 -20.78 26.74 11.22
C GLY A 627 -21.28 25.29 11.22
N VAL A 628 -21.91 24.83 10.14
CA VAL A 628 -22.38 23.46 9.98
C VAL A 628 -21.28 22.64 9.32
N ASN A 629 -20.89 21.54 9.95
CA ASN A 629 -19.86 20.63 9.43
C ASN A 629 -20.41 19.20 9.35
N SER A 630 -20.01 18.49 8.30
CA SER A 630 -20.35 17.08 8.10
C SER A 630 -19.14 16.30 7.61
N SER A 631 -18.96 15.10 8.18
CA SER A 631 -17.76 14.30 7.93
C SER A 631 -17.86 13.40 6.69
N THR A 632 -19.00 13.38 6.01
CA THR A 632 -19.26 12.56 4.82
C THR A 632 -19.89 13.41 3.72
N GLN A 633 -19.71 13.04 2.44
CA GLN A 633 -20.32 13.79 1.33
C GLN A 633 -21.85 13.68 1.38
N ILE A 634 -22.40 12.50 1.69
CA ILE A 634 -23.85 12.33 1.85
C ILE A 634 -24.41 13.20 2.99
N GLY A 635 -23.63 13.39 4.06
CA GLY A 635 -24.01 14.26 5.16
C GLY A 635 -24.00 15.73 4.75
N VAL A 636 -23.02 16.18 3.96
CA VAL A 636 -23.02 17.53 3.36
C VAL A 636 -24.28 17.76 2.52
N ILE A 637 -24.64 16.79 1.68
CA ILE A 637 -25.84 16.88 0.83
C ILE A 637 -27.10 17.03 1.69
N ARG A 638 -27.26 16.17 2.71
CA ARG A 638 -28.41 16.24 3.63
C ARG A 638 -28.48 17.55 4.41
N GLU A 639 -27.35 18.00 4.97
CA GLU A 639 -27.35 19.25 5.75
C GLU A 639 -27.60 20.47 4.87
N PHE A 640 -27.23 20.45 3.59
CA PHE A 640 -27.55 21.55 2.68
C PHE A 640 -29.07 21.69 2.48
N ASP A 641 -29.80 20.58 2.35
CA ASP A 641 -31.27 20.64 2.32
C ASP A 641 -31.84 21.25 3.60
N ASN A 642 -31.39 20.79 4.77
CA ASN A 642 -31.88 21.25 6.06
C ASN A 642 -31.64 22.75 6.27
N HIS A 643 -30.49 23.26 5.83
CA HIS A 643 -30.03 24.61 6.16
C HIS A 643 -30.19 25.65 5.06
N TYR A 644 -30.48 25.26 3.82
CA TYR A 644 -30.65 26.20 2.70
C TYR A 644 -31.96 26.01 1.95
N VAL A 645 -32.30 24.77 1.56
CA VAL A 645 -33.49 24.50 0.74
C VAL A 645 -34.76 24.59 1.58
N GLN A 646 -34.84 23.89 2.71
CA GLN A 646 -36.01 23.91 3.59
C GLN A 646 -36.26 25.28 4.21
N THR A 647 -35.21 26.08 4.39
CA THR A 647 -35.30 27.46 4.88
C THR A 647 -35.74 28.47 3.80
N GLY A 648 -35.76 28.07 2.53
CA GLY A 648 -36.08 28.94 1.39
C GLY A 648 -34.95 29.91 0.98
N GLU A 649 -33.79 29.86 1.64
CA GLU A 649 -32.61 30.66 1.27
C GLU A 649 -32.04 30.28 -0.09
N VAL A 650 -32.19 29.02 -0.51
CA VAL A 650 -31.89 28.57 -1.87
C VAL A 650 -33.15 27.91 -2.44
N GLN A 651 -33.68 28.48 -3.52
CA GLN A 651 -34.84 27.93 -4.22
C GLN A 651 -34.37 26.94 -5.29
N LEU A 652 -34.75 25.67 -5.12
CA LEU A 652 -34.51 24.59 -6.08
C LEU A 652 -35.86 23.96 -6.45
N ASP A 653 -35.93 23.41 -7.65
CA ASP A 653 -37.00 22.49 -8.03
C ASP A 653 -36.69 21.10 -7.43
N GLY A 654 -37.42 20.73 -6.37
CA GLY A 654 -37.14 19.53 -5.56
C GLY A 654 -36.09 19.75 -4.46
N SER A 655 -35.57 18.65 -3.91
CA SER A 655 -34.50 18.72 -2.90
C SER A 655 -33.11 18.77 -3.54
N PHE A 656 -32.13 19.34 -2.83
CA PHE A 656 -30.73 19.28 -3.21
C PHE A 656 -30.24 17.84 -3.24
N ASN A 657 -30.70 16.99 -2.31
CA ASN A 657 -30.42 15.56 -2.33
C ASN A 657 -30.86 14.91 -3.65
N ASP A 658 -32.12 15.08 -4.05
CA ASP A 658 -32.63 14.50 -5.29
C ASP A 658 -31.84 14.99 -6.50
N ARG A 659 -31.49 16.28 -6.54
CA ARG A 659 -30.67 16.85 -7.62
C ARG A 659 -29.29 16.22 -7.65
N VAL A 660 -28.57 16.17 -6.53
CA VAL A 660 -27.18 15.68 -6.50
C VAL A 660 -27.11 14.17 -6.72
N LEU A 661 -28.02 13.39 -6.13
CA LEU A 661 -27.99 11.93 -6.23
C LEU A 661 -28.50 11.38 -7.56
N GLN A 662 -28.92 12.22 -8.52
CA GLN A 662 -29.16 11.79 -9.90
C GLN A 662 -27.98 11.02 -10.50
N ILE A 663 -26.74 11.29 -10.04
CA ILE A 663 -25.53 10.57 -10.46
C ILE A 663 -25.63 9.05 -10.32
N ASN A 664 -26.36 8.52 -9.32
CA ASN A 664 -26.52 7.07 -9.13
C ASN A 664 -27.91 6.56 -9.51
N LYS A 665 -28.72 7.38 -10.18
CA LYS A 665 -30.05 7.03 -10.69
C LYS A 665 -30.11 7.05 -12.21
N ASN A 666 -29.05 7.48 -12.88
CA ASN A 666 -28.98 7.58 -14.34
C ASN A 666 -27.70 6.93 -14.87
N GLU A 667 -27.79 6.32 -16.04
CA GLU A 667 -26.63 5.86 -16.80
C GLU A 667 -25.79 7.07 -17.26
N PRO A 668 -24.45 6.91 -17.36
CA PRO A 668 -23.56 8.01 -17.76
C PRO A 668 -23.58 8.27 -19.26
N THR A 669 -24.71 8.77 -19.77
CA THR A 669 -24.89 9.15 -21.18
C THR A 669 -24.46 10.60 -21.43
N GLU A 670 -24.29 10.97 -22.70
CA GLU A 670 -24.00 12.35 -23.09
C GLU A 670 -25.13 13.31 -22.67
N GLU A 671 -26.39 12.90 -22.86
CA GLU A 671 -27.57 13.70 -22.52
C GLU A 671 -27.62 13.97 -21.02
N PHE A 672 -27.40 12.95 -20.20
CA PHE A 672 -27.37 13.11 -18.76
C PHE A 672 -26.19 13.98 -18.32
N ALA A 673 -24.98 13.74 -18.85
CA ALA A 673 -23.81 14.55 -18.53
C ALA A 673 -24.04 16.04 -18.83
N LYS A 674 -24.61 16.35 -20.00
CA LYS A 674 -24.92 17.72 -20.42
C LYS A 674 -25.94 18.38 -19.49
N ALA A 675 -27.05 17.70 -19.23
CA ALA A 675 -28.12 18.22 -18.38
C ALA A 675 -27.62 18.43 -16.94
N TYR A 676 -26.92 17.45 -16.39
CA TYR A 676 -26.41 17.47 -15.02
C TYR A 676 -25.35 18.57 -14.82
N LEU A 677 -24.42 18.74 -15.78
CA LEU A 677 -23.44 19.81 -15.78
C LEU A 677 -24.10 21.19 -15.81
N LYS A 678 -25.11 21.38 -16.67
CA LYS A 678 -25.84 22.64 -16.76
C LYS A 678 -26.51 23.01 -15.43
N LEU A 679 -27.15 22.04 -14.77
CA LEU A 679 -27.75 22.25 -13.45
C LEU A 679 -26.72 22.66 -12.38
N ALA A 680 -25.51 22.10 -12.44
CA ALA A 680 -24.45 22.43 -11.50
C ALA A 680 -23.86 23.82 -11.75
N GLU A 681 -23.73 24.23 -13.01
CA GLU A 681 -23.31 25.58 -13.39
C GLU A 681 -24.29 26.63 -12.87
N ASP A 682 -25.60 26.39 -13.04
CA ASP A 682 -26.63 27.31 -12.57
C ASP A 682 -26.64 27.39 -11.03
N PHE A 683 -26.52 26.24 -10.35
CA PHE A 683 -26.39 26.19 -8.89
C PHE A 683 -25.17 26.96 -8.39
N TYR A 684 -23.99 26.68 -8.95
CA TYR A 684 -22.74 27.29 -8.51
C TYR A 684 -22.67 28.79 -8.82
N THR A 685 -23.22 29.23 -9.96
CA THR A 685 -23.36 30.65 -10.30
C THR A 685 -24.28 31.36 -9.30
N GLY A 686 -25.40 30.74 -8.93
CA GLY A 686 -26.29 31.25 -7.88
C GLY A 686 -25.58 31.46 -6.54
N ILE A 687 -24.74 30.50 -6.13
CA ILE A 687 -23.91 30.60 -4.92
C ILE A 687 -22.94 31.78 -5.01
N LYS A 688 -22.22 31.93 -6.13
CA LYS A 688 -21.26 33.03 -6.33
C LYS A 688 -21.95 34.39 -6.24
N ASN A 689 -23.11 34.55 -6.86
CA ASN A 689 -23.88 35.80 -6.85
C ASN A 689 -24.38 36.14 -5.45
N ALA A 690 -25.03 35.19 -4.77
CA ALA A 690 -25.56 35.39 -3.41
C ALA A 690 -24.47 35.73 -2.39
N ARG A 691 -23.23 35.28 -2.63
CA ARG A 691 -22.08 35.58 -1.79
C ARG A 691 -21.45 36.94 -2.12
N ALA A 692 -21.38 37.32 -3.40
CA ALA A 692 -20.91 38.65 -3.80
C ALA A 692 -21.79 39.77 -3.18
N GLU A 693 -23.11 39.55 -3.09
CA GLU A 693 -24.06 40.46 -2.43
C GLU A 693 -23.88 40.57 -0.91
N LYS A 694 -23.26 39.58 -0.25
CA LYS A 694 -22.97 39.60 1.20
C LYS A 694 -21.61 40.19 1.57
N VAL A 695 -20.70 40.30 0.59
CA VAL A 695 -19.32 40.79 0.77
C VAL A 695 -19.16 42.22 0.21
N SER A 696 -20.14 42.70 -0.56
CA SER A 696 -20.31 44.12 -0.94
C SER A 696 -21.12 44.86 0.12
#